data_AF-A0A136PY02-F1
#
_entry.id   AF-A0A136PY02-F1
#
_cell.length_a   1.000
_cell.length_b   1.000
_cell.length_c   1.000
_cell.angle_alpha   90.00
_cell.angle_beta   90.00
_cell.angle_gamma   90.00
#
_symmetry.space_group_name_H-M   'P 1'
#
loop_
_entity.id
_entity.type
_entity.pdbx_description
1 polymer ?
#
loop_
_entity_poly.entity_id
_entity_poly.type
_entity_poly.pdbx_seq_one_letter_code
_entity_poly.pdbx_strand_id
1 'polypeptide(L)'
;MKLKTGRRWLAIAAGLTLAVSLVPPTAAAANPELDTPAEDMVAAENGPAALRSDVREPENFDVLVFTKTAGERRASIKDGSLLLRNLAKNNGFTVTVSEDAALFTADELVKYRAIVFLNTSGDILNSAQEAAFEEYIKTGGGFVGIHSAAETEPDWQFYQDLIGAKATGKSSVTEAIIDVADRAHPATETLPRQLQHTDQWYNFSTNVRGKAHVLATLDEKSYTGGSMGFDHPITWCQDYQGGRSFYTGLGHTGDTFRYNPFRKQILGGIRWAAGVVEGDCGATVWANYEKVTLNDEPGEPMNLSVLPDGRVLHSTRGGEVRLYDPATGASPVITTVPVYTHDEDGLQYVTIGPDFATDKWVYIYYAPKIPGTNEGTAPATSNDPTTWDAYKGWNQLSRVKFVEDPTPRLDLTTEQQILRVDVDRGACCHVAGEIRFDGKGLLYLVTGDDTNASGSDQYSPILEMPTQGPAYDAQRSSANTNDLRGKVLRIKMKDDGTYSIPRGNLFPEGTEKTRPEIFLMGLRNPFRFDVSDEGFVYIGDYSPDARLPHPDRGPEGTGRWIATNKAGNYGWPYCNTPDMPYIDFDFATRTPKGAFDCAAPINDSPRNTGLRELPKVEPVQFWYTFNGTTPCPEAYLQTPAQACDFTWPVIGTGGVGPMGGPIYKYDKDLESEVKFPEYYDNAVVFGEFTRDKFFMMRTNGRDRLFDVESFVPNTPFSSPMDMEFGPDGSLYVLEYGKGFFRANPEAQLSVIRYVKGTRAPVADLQASPTSGQAPLTVNFDATASYDPDPGESISFAWDFTSDGTVDSADPVTSFTYTENGTYTARLTVTDSSGKTAVLTRQITVGNTAPTVTVTSPIPGTLFNWGDEVPYVVTVTDPEDGTIDCSRVTVTFVLGHDDHGHPDGSVTGCTGTIPTPADGADHAGSYLYGGLSASYTDLGGGGQGPLTGTGQTVIQLFRQQAEFAQIKQGVTVANTADTGGGQHVNGIDPGDYIAMDPINLGGVTSVTLRHSGGSAATAGQPRAQVELRLDAPDGPLVGTATLNATAGNNAFVSTDVAVNQPAGSHKLYFVFRGVEGGPTSALFNFNWVNFNTN
;
A
#
# COMPACT_ATOMS: atom_id res chain seq x y z
N MET A 1 -47.90 -3.31 41.49
CA MET A 1 -48.12 -2.91 42.90
C MET A 1 -47.32 -1.61 43.13
N LYS A 2 -48.05 -0.49 43.30
CA LYS A 2 -47.70 0.90 43.70
C LYS A 2 -46.43 1.56 43.09
N LEU A 3 -46.59 2.42 42.05
CA LEU A 3 -46.89 3.88 42.04
C LEU A 3 -45.60 4.72 42.27
N LYS A 4 -45.07 5.54 41.32
CA LYS A 4 -45.57 6.74 40.58
C LYS A 4 -44.96 8.06 41.14
N THR A 5 -44.20 8.74 40.27
CA THR A 5 -44.28 10.18 39.86
C THR A 5 -44.12 11.37 40.84
N GLY A 6 -43.43 12.41 40.35
CA GLY A 6 -43.64 13.87 40.64
C GLY A 6 -42.32 14.60 40.95
N ARG A 7 -41.69 15.48 40.15
CA ARG A 7 -42.04 16.65 39.29
C ARG A 7 -42.48 17.92 40.05
N ARG A 8 -41.72 19.01 39.80
CA ARG A 8 -42.07 20.48 39.78
C ARG A 8 -41.98 21.30 41.07
N TRP A 9 -41.60 22.59 41.10
CA TRP A 9 -40.88 23.61 40.26
C TRP A 9 -41.19 25.00 40.94
N LEU A 10 -40.36 26.05 40.73
CA LEU A 10 -40.63 27.53 40.86
C LEU A 10 -40.83 28.13 42.29
N ALA A 11 -40.38 29.35 42.70
CA ALA A 11 -39.62 30.45 42.07
C ALA A 11 -39.36 31.65 43.04
N ILE A 12 -38.38 32.52 42.66
CA ILE A 12 -38.35 34.02 42.74
C ILE A 12 -38.22 34.68 44.15
N ALA A 13 -37.43 35.73 44.43
CA ALA A 13 -36.35 36.48 43.74
C ALA A 13 -35.75 37.51 44.72
N ALA A 14 -34.61 38.10 44.33
CA ALA A 14 -34.25 39.53 44.40
C ALA A 14 -32.91 39.86 45.08
N GLY A 15 -32.08 40.66 44.38
CA GLY A 15 -31.19 41.64 45.01
C GLY A 15 -29.73 41.67 44.52
N LEU A 16 -29.43 42.63 43.63
CA LEU A 16 -28.09 43.08 43.20
C LEU A 16 -27.08 43.33 44.34
N THR A 17 -25.78 43.15 44.08
CA THR A 17 -24.75 44.24 44.13
C THR A 17 -23.36 43.76 43.67
N LEU A 18 -22.66 44.65 42.96
CA LEU A 18 -21.25 44.55 42.55
C LEU A 18 -20.29 44.46 43.75
N ALA A 19 -19.21 43.70 43.62
CA ALA A 19 -17.94 44.01 44.28
C ALA A 19 -16.74 43.38 43.55
N VAL A 20 -15.83 44.25 43.10
CA VAL A 20 -14.45 43.96 42.69
C VAL A 20 -13.68 43.39 43.90
N SER A 21 -12.88 42.33 43.70
CA SER A 21 -11.97 41.81 44.73
C SER A 21 -10.53 41.78 44.22
N LEU A 22 -9.68 42.55 44.90
CA LEU A 22 -8.23 42.55 44.78
C LEU A 22 -7.63 41.25 45.33
N VAL A 23 -6.62 40.73 44.64
CA VAL A 23 -5.77 39.60 45.05
C VAL A 23 -4.67 40.09 46.00
N PRO A 24 -4.35 39.35 47.08
CA PRO A 24 -3.01 39.36 47.68
C PRO A 24 -2.28 38.02 47.44
N PRO A 25 -0.93 38.01 47.51
CA PRO A 25 -0.10 36.93 46.97
C PRO A 25 0.05 35.76 47.95
N THR A 26 0.07 34.54 47.42
CA THR A 26 0.37 33.32 48.17
C THR A 26 1.87 33.02 48.16
N ALA A 27 2.38 32.69 49.35
CA ALA A 27 3.77 32.30 49.60
C ALA A 27 4.06 30.90 49.05
N ALA A 28 5.28 30.73 48.55
CA ALA A 28 5.84 29.47 48.06
C ALA A 28 5.92 28.40 49.17
N ALA A 29 5.41 27.20 48.87
CA ALA A 29 5.61 25.99 49.66
C ALA A 29 6.49 25.01 48.86
N ALA A 30 7.35 24.30 49.58
CA ALA A 30 8.53 23.56 49.13
C ALA A 30 8.24 22.34 48.22
N ASN A 31 9.24 22.01 47.39
CA ASN A 31 9.35 20.80 46.57
C ASN A 31 9.25 19.51 47.42
N PRO A 32 8.58 18.45 46.94
CA PRO A 32 8.86 17.10 47.42
C PRO A 32 10.14 16.56 46.77
N GLU A 33 11.00 15.96 47.60
CA GLU A 33 12.19 15.21 47.23
C GLU A 33 11.84 14.00 46.34
N LEU A 34 12.60 13.84 45.25
CA LEU A 34 12.62 12.63 44.43
C LEU A 34 13.61 11.66 45.08
N ASP A 35 13.11 10.75 45.90
CA ASP A 35 13.88 9.69 46.52
C ASP A 35 13.29 8.35 46.09
N THR A 36 13.89 7.73 45.08
CA THR A 36 13.71 6.31 44.75
C THR A 36 15.10 5.70 44.56
N PRO A 37 15.46 4.60 45.25
CA PRO A 37 16.78 3.99 45.14
C PRO A 37 17.03 3.44 43.74
N ALA A 38 18.28 3.49 43.30
CA ALA A 38 18.77 2.82 42.09
C ALA A 38 18.59 1.29 42.25
N GLU A 39 17.86 0.67 41.32
CA GLU A 39 17.98 -0.77 41.07
C GLU A 39 19.28 -0.99 40.28
N ASP A 40 20.13 -1.88 40.79
CA ASP A 40 21.35 -2.36 40.12
C ASP A 40 20.95 -3.07 38.81
N MET A 41 21.06 -2.37 37.69
CA MET A 41 21.02 -2.93 36.34
C MET A 41 22.40 -2.77 35.70
N VAL A 42 23.26 -3.78 35.86
CA VAL A 42 24.44 -3.91 35.01
C VAL A 42 23.97 -4.46 33.66
N ALA A 43 23.57 -3.57 32.76
CA ALA A 43 23.27 -3.90 31.37
C ALA A 43 24.58 -4.09 30.58
N ALA A 44 24.58 -5.02 29.62
CA ALA A 44 25.69 -5.23 28.71
C ALA A 44 25.88 -4.01 27.79
N GLU A 45 27.13 -3.55 27.62
CA GLU A 45 27.45 -2.33 26.86
C GLU A 45 27.42 -2.56 25.33
N ASN A 46 26.67 -1.72 24.59
CA ASN A 46 26.63 -1.75 23.13
C ASN A 46 27.46 -0.60 22.50
N GLY A 47 28.62 -0.96 21.93
CA GLY A 47 29.49 -0.06 21.16
C GLY A 47 30.75 -0.75 20.60
N PRO A 48 31.48 -0.11 19.66
CA PRO A 48 32.69 -0.67 19.04
C PRO A 48 33.78 -1.03 20.07
N ALA A 49 34.58 -2.05 19.78
CA ALA A 49 35.63 -2.57 20.67
C ALA A 49 36.66 -1.50 21.14
N ALA A 50 36.83 -0.40 20.40
CA ALA A 50 37.69 0.72 20.78
C ALA A 50 37.22 1.47 22.06
N LEU A 51 35.96 1.29 22.47
CA LEU A 51 35.40 1.81 23.72
C LEU A 51 35.41 0.77 24.86
N ARG A 52 35.80 -0.49 24.59
CA ARG A 52 35.99 -1.57 25.57
C ARG A 52 37.40 -1.51 26.19
N SER A 53 37.70 -0.42 26.89
CA SER A 53 38.93 -0.35 27.70
C SER A 53 38.55 -0.26 29.18
N ASP A 54 39.30 -0.95 30.03
CA ASP A 54 39.21 -0.93 31.51
C ASP A 54 39.35 0.48 32.15
N VAL A 55 39.43 1.55 31.33
CA VAL A 55 39.65 2.95 31.73
C VAL A 55 38.34 3.75 31.82
N ARG A 56 37.19 3.22 31.37
CA ARG A 56 35.91 3.98 31.32
C ARG A 56 34.73 3.20 31.89
N GLU A 57 34.62 3.07 33.21
CA GLU A 57 33.48 2.40 33.87
C GLU A 57 32.13 3.15 33.64
N PRO A 58 31.02 2.42 33.40
CA PRO A 58 29.73 2.97 32.97
C PRO A 58 28.99 3.84 34.01
N GLU A 59 29.40 3.83 35.28
CA GLU A 59 28.68 4.55 36.36
C GLU A 59 29.15 5.99 36.64
N ASN A 60 30.27 6.45 36.06
CA ASN A 60 30.82 7.79 36.29
C ASN A 60 31.49 8.37 35.04
N PHE A 61 30.70 8.82 34.06
CA PHE A 61 31.21 9.43 32.83
C PHE A 61 31.10 10.96 32.82
N ASP A 62 31.87 11.62 31.94
CA ASP A 62 31.87 13.07 31.80
C ASP A 62 31.12 13.53 30.54
N VAL A 63 30.38 14.64 30.67
CA VAL A 63 29.62 15.30 29.59
C VAL A 63 30.06 16.75 29.43
N LEU A 64 30.41 17.15 28.21
CA LEU A 64 30.67 18.56 27.88
C LEU A 64 29.36 19.22 27.44
N VAL A 65 28.96 20.31 28.07
CA VAL A 65 27.81 21.13 27.67
C VAL A 65 28.35 22.42 27.06
N PHE A 66 28.22 22.54 25.75
CA PHE A 66 28.70 23.67 24.97
C PHE A 66 27.56 24.66 24.70
N THR A 67 27.78 25.94 25.01
CA THR A 67 26.75 27.00 24.94
C THR A 67 27.20 28.22 24.14
N LYS A 68 28.25 28.10 23.32
CA LYS A 68 28.76 29.19 22.47
C LYS A 68 27.75 29.50 21.36
N THR A 69 27.56 30.78 21.07
CA THR A 69 26.66 31.27 20.01
C THR A 69 27.35 32.38 19.23
N ALA A 70 27.32 32.31 17.91
CA ALA A 70 27.61 33.41 16.99
C ALA A 70 26.32 34.01 16.39
N GLY A 71 25.19 33.31 16.51
CA GLY A 71 23.85 33.77 16.17
C GLY A 71 23.04 34.28 17.37
N GLU A 72 21.70 34.15 17.30
CA GLU A 72 20.79 34.53 18.39
C GLU A 72 21.13 33.73 19.66
N ARG A 73 21.34 34.45 20.77
CA ARG A 73 21.59 33.85 22.08
C ARG A 73 20.30 33.76 22.90
N ARG A 74 19.95 32.55 23.31
CA ARG A 74 18.70 32.28 24.02
C ARG A 74 18.83 32.45 25.53
N ALA A 75 17.84 33.10 26.13
CA ALA A 75 17.78 33.28 27.57
C ALA A 75 17.70 31.93 28.34
N SER A 76 17.13 30.91 27.71
CA SER A 76 16.94 29.57 28.28
C SER A 76 18.22 28.77 28.48
N ILE A 77 19.37 29.18 27.90
CA ILE A 77 20.69 28.56 28.12
C ILE A 77 20.99 28.44 29.63
N LYS A 78 20.61 29.45 30.42
CA LYS A 78 20.80 29.45 31.87
C LYS A 78 20.00 28.34 32.56
N ASP A 79 18.71 28.21 32.23
CA ASP A 79 17.84 27.18 32.81
C ASP A 79 18.27 25.78 32.35
N GLY A 80 18.68 25.61 31.08
CA GLY A 80 19.20 24.34 30.57
C GLY A 80 20.52 23.91 31.20
N SER A 81 21.46 24.85 31.39
CA SER A 81 22.73 24.56 32.09
C SER A 81 22.48 24.13 33.53
N LEU A 82 21.49 24.74 34.20
CA LEU A 82 21.09 24.35 35.54
C LEU A 82 20.46 22.96 35.57
N LEU A 83 19.59 22.64 34.61
CA LEU A 83 19.00 21.31 34.48
C LEU A 83 20.09 20.25 34.33
N LEU A 84 21.01 20.42 33.39
CA LEU A 84 22.04 19.42 33.09
C LEU A 84 22.96 19.16 34.30
N ARG A 85 23.34 20.22 35.04
CA ARG A 85 24.08 20.07 36.31
C ARG A 85 23.28 19.32 37.38
N ASN A 86 21.96 19.49 37.43
CA ASN A 86 21.11 18.79 38.39
C ASN A 86 20.88 17.33 37.99
N LEU A 87 20.75 17.02 36.70
CA LEU A 87 20.69 15.64 36.22
C LEU A 87 21.98 14.90 36.58
N ALA A 88 23.14 15.50 36.30
CA ALA A 88 24.46 14.95 36.60
C ALA A 88 24.60 14.51 38.08
N LYS A 89 24.24 15.39 39.02
CA LYS A 89 24.33 15.13 40.47
C LYS A 89 23.62 13.86 40.94
N ASN A 90 22.56 13.45 40.24
CA ASN A 90 21.66 12.40 40.70
C ASN A 90 21.74 11.12 39.84
N ASN A 91 22.55 11.08 38.79
CA ASN A 91 22.44 10.04 37.75
C ASN A 91 23.78 9.46 37.26
N GLY A 92 24.87 9.60 38.02
CA GLY A 92 26.15 8.92 37.73
C GLY A 92 26.97 9.52 36.57
N PHE A 93 26.94 10.85 36.41
CA PHE A 93 27.81 11.52 35.44
C PHE A 93 28.17 12.94 35.90
N THR A 94 29.24 13.52 35.35
CA THR A 94 29.60 14.93 35.60
C THR A 94 29.38 15.80 34.37
N VAL A 95 29.24 17.11 34.59
CA VAL A 95 28.99 18.09 33.52
C VAL A 95 29.96 19.25 33.62
N THR A 96 30.72 19.46 32.54
CA THR A 96 31.49 20.68 32.28
C THR A 96 30.70 21.59 31.35
N VAL A 97 30.26 22.76 31.82
CA VAL A 97 29.59 23.76 30.96
C VAL A 97 30.63 24.77 30.50
N SER A 98 30.76 24.99 29.20
CA SER A 98 31.75 25.90 28.62
C SER A 98 31.24 26.62 27.36
N GLU A 99 31.81 27.78 27.10
CA GLU A 99 31.69 28.53 25.84
C GLU A 99 33.03 28.60 25.10
N ASP A 100 34.07 27.98 25.66
CA ASP A 100 35.42 28.00 25.11
C ASP A 100 35.60 26.94 24.03
N ALA A 101 35.65 27.38 22.77
CA ALA A 101 35.88 26.49 21.63
C ALA A 101 37.28 25.85 21.65
N ALA A 102 38.23 26.33 22.47
CA ALA A 102 39.55 25.71 22.62
C ALA A 102 39.49 24.27 23.18
N LEU A 103 38.34 23.85 23.74
CA LEU A 103 38.08 22.48 24.16
C LEU A 103 37.86 21.50 22.99
N PHE A 104 37.67 21.99 21.76
CA PHE A 104 37.46 21.14 20.58
C PHE A 104 38.81 20.73 19.98
N THR A 105 39.52 19.88 20.71
CA THR A 105 40.76 19.21 20.30
C THR A 105 40.69 17.75 20.69
N ALA A 106 41.45 16.87 20.01
CA ALA A 106 41.42 15.43 20.31
C ALA A 106 41.69 15.11 21.79
N ASP A 107 42.69 15.76 22.39
CA ASP A 107 43.10 15.55 23.79
C ASP A 107 42.02 15.97 24.82
N GLU A 108 41.18 16.95 24.47
CA GLU A 108 40.11 17.42 25.35
C GLU A 108 38.81 16.64 25.12
N LEU A 109 38.42 16.41 23.87
CA LEU A 109 37.17 15.73 23.53
C LEU A 109 37.16 14.27 24.01
N VAL A 110 38.31 13.58 24.00
CA VAL A 110 38.44 12.19 24.46
C VAL A 110 38.08 11.99 25.94
N LYS A 111 38.00 13.06 26.74
CA LYS A 111 37.59 12.99 28.16
C LYS A 111 36.08 12.80 28.33
N TYR A 112 35.29 13.18 27.34
CA TYR A 112 33.83 13.19 27.42
C TYR A 112 33.23 11.99 26.67
N ARG A 113 32.20 11.35 27.25
CA ARG A 113 31.42 10.30 26.54
C ARG A 113 30.36 10.91 25.62
N ALA A 114 29.83 12.08 25.99
CA ALA A 114 28.85 12.80 25.20
C ALA A 114 29.11 14.32 25.25
N ILE A 115 28.74 15.00 24.17
CA ILE A 115 28.80 16.45 24.04
C ILE A 115 27.41 16.98 23.76
N VAL A 116 26.93 17.89 24.60
CA VAL A 116 25.63 18.54 24.49
C VAL A 116 25.82 19.93 23.88
N PHE A 117 25.22 20.18 22.73
CA PHE A 117 25.08 21.52 22.17
C PHE A 117 23.75 22.10 22.68
N LEU A 118 23.84 22.92 23.73
CA LEU A 118 22.67 23.49 24.39
C LEU A 118 22.39 24.88 23.80
N ASN A 119 21.41 24.96 22.90
CA ASN A 119 20.97 26.21 22.30
C ASN A 119 22.14 27.02 21.68
N THR A 120 23.10 26.33 21.07
CA THR A 120 24.15 26.95 20.23
C THR A 120 23.53 27.54 18.96
N SER A 121 24.23 28.41 18.23
CA SER A 121 23.75 28.98 16.97
C SER A 121 24.88 29.68 16.19
N GLY A 122 24.80 29.68 14.87
CA GLY A 122 25.80 30.27 13.97
C GLY A 122 27.07 29.42 13.82
N ASP A 123 28.07 29.99 13.16
CA ASP A 123 29.42 29.42 12.96
C ASP A 123 30.27 29.69 14.23
N ILE A 124 30.60 28.62 14.97
CA ILE A 124 31.18 28.69 16.32
C ILE A 124 32.51 27.94 16.47
N LEU A 125 32.86 27.05 15.53
CA LEU A 125 34.09 26.29 15.46
C LEU A 125 34.90 26.67 14.21
N ASN A 126 36.23 26.71 14.33
CA ASN A 126 37.10 26.82 13.16
C ASN A 126 37.40 25.44 12.57
N SER A 127 38.01 25.38 11.38
CA SER A 127 38.28 24.12 10.67
C SER A 127 39.11 23.09 11.45
N ALA A 128 40.00 23.51 12.35
CA ALA A 128 40.75 22.55 13.18
C ALA A 128 39.87 21.94 14.28
N GLN A 129 38.94 22.72 14.82
CA GLN A 129 37.98 22.30 15.84
C GLN A 129 36.87 21.44 15.23
N GLU A 130 36.41 21.79 14.02
CA GLU A 130 35.51 20.98 13.20
C GLU A 130 36.11 19.59 12.98
N ALA A 131 37.33 19.51 12.46
CA ALA A 131 38.02 18.24 12.22
C ALA A 131 38.17 17.38 13.49
N ALA A 132 38.48 18.00 14.63
CA ALA A 132 38.57 17.29 15.92
C ALA A 132 37.21 16.74 16.37
N PHE A 133 36.12 17.48 16.13
CA PHE A 133 34.77 17.02 16.45
C PHE A 133 34.30 15.91 15.51
N GLU A 134 34.61 15.98 14.20
CA GLU A 134 34.29 14.87 13.29
C GLU A 134 34.97 13.57 13.74
N GLU A 135 36.26 13.65 14.07
CA GLU A 135 37.03 12.47 14.51
C GLU A 135 36.48 11.92 15.83
N TYR A 136 36.08 12.79 16.76
CA TYR A 136 35.40 12.39 17.99
C TYR A 136 34.13 11.58 17.71
N ILE A 137 33.29 12.01 16.77
CA ILE A 137 32.09 11.26 16.37
C ILE A 137 32.47 9.94 15.67
N LYS A 138 33.41 9.99 14.72
CA LYS A 138 33.86 8.81 13.94
C LYS A 138 34.46 7.71 14.82
N THR A 139 35.00 8.08 15.98
CA THR A 139 35.58 7.16 16.97
C THR A 139 34.60 6.75 18.09
N GLY A 140 33.30 7.03 17.92
CA GLY A 140 32.24 6.55 18.79
C GLY A 140 31.74 7.54 19.85
N GLY A 141 32.09 8.82 19.73
CA GLY A 141 31.62 9.88 20.60
C GLY A 141 30.11 10.13 20.48
N GLY A 142 29.47 10.46 21.61
CA GLY A 142 28.06 10.84 21.67
C GLY A 142 27.85 12.34 21.45
N PHE A 143 26.76 12.70 20.77
CA PHE A 143 26.29 14.07 20.55
C PHE A 143 24.82 14.23 20.96
N VAL A 144 24.50 15.36 21.58
CA VAL A 144 23.15 15.76 21.98
C VAL A 144 22.90 17.19 21.55
N GLY A 145 22.08 17.41 20.52
CA GLY A 145 21.63 18.73 20.08
C GLY A 145 20.32 19.13 20.75
N ILE A 146 20.27 20.32 21.35
CA ILE A 146 19.06 20.87 21.97
C ILE A 146 18.64 22.16 21.26
N HIS A 147 17.45 22.11 20.66
CA HIS A 147 16.70 23.21 20.08
C HIS A 147 17.51 24.00 19.03
N SER A 148 18.10 25.16 19.32
CA SER A 148 18.84 25.90 18.28
C SER A 148 20.17 25.28 17.87
N ALA A 149 20.55 24.15 18.45
CA ALA A 149 21.61 23.33 17.88
C ALA A 149 21.40 23.08 16.37
N ALA A 150 20.15 23.05 15.86
CA ALA A 150 19.86 22.97 14.43
C ALA A 150 20.23 24.23 13.60
N GLU A 151 20.49 25.37 14.25
CA GLU A 151 20.95 26.62 13.62
C GLU A 151 22.49 26.78 13.68
N THR A 152 23.20 25.75 14.16
CA THR A 152 24.66 25.78 14.36
C THR A 152 25.38 25.27 13.11
N GLU A 153 26.53 25.88 12.77
CA GLU A 153 27.38 25.50 11.64
C GLU A 153 26.64 25.31 10.30
N PRO A 154 25.91 26.33 9.80
CA PRO A 154 25.01 26.19 8.63
C PRO A 154 25.72 25.79 7.33
N ASP A 155 27.00 26.15 7.21
CA ASP A 155 27.82 25.91 6.01
C ASP A 155 28.66 24.62 6.11
N TRP A 156 28.66 23.94 7.26
CA TRP A 156 29.42 22.71 7.49
C TRP A 156 28.55 21.47 7.31
N GLN A 157 28.70 20.79 6.17
CA GLN A 157 27.82 19.69 5.79
C GLN A 157 27.82 18.53 6.79
N PHE A 158 28.97 18.17 7.37
CA PHE A 158 29.05 17.10 8.37
C PHE A 158 28.13 17.35 9.57
N TYR A 159 28.12 18.59 10.10
CA TYR A 159 27.25 18.92 11.23
C TYR A 159 25.77 18.93 10.84
N GLN A 160 25.45 19.44 9.65
CA GLN A 160 24.07 19.40 9.14
C GLN A 160 23.56 17.96 8.99
N ASP A 161 24.43 17.03 8.57
CA ASP A 161 24.13 15.61 8.49
C ASP A 161 24.06 14.95 9.88
N LEU A 162 24.91 15.36 10.83
CA LEU A 162 24.88 14.90 12.23
C LEU A 162 23.56 15.28 12.93
N ILE A 163 23.04 16.48 12.67
CA ILE A 163 21.69 16.88 13.11
C ILE A 163 20.63 16.11 12.31
N GLY A 164 20.82 15.91 11.00
CA GLY A 164 19.96 15.14 10.10
C GLY A 164 19.06 15.97 9.19
N ALA A 165 18.75 17.21 9.56
CA ALA A 165 17.99 18.14 8.73
C ALA A 165 18.30 19.60 9.07
N LYS A 166 18.25 20.47 8.06
CA LYS A 166 18.47 21.91 8.23
C LYS A 166 17.19 22.60 8.68
N ALA A 167 17.27 23.51 9.65
CA ALA A 167 16.12 24.34 10.03
C ALA A 167 15.77 25.35 8.90
N THR A 168 14.49 25.46 8.55
CA THR A 168 14.00 26.37 7.49
C THR A 168 13.11 27.49 8.00
N GLY A 169 12.57 27.32 9.21
CA GLY A 169 11.69 28.28 9.83
C GLY A 169 11.34 27.87 11.25
N LYS A 170 10.59 28.73 11.94
CA LYS A 170 10.11 28.46 13.30
C LYS A 170 8.80 29.17 13.58
N SER A 171 7.94 28.56 14.38
CA SER A 171 6.69 29.17 14.82
C SER A 171 6.93 30.33 15.81
N SER A 172 5.88 31.09 16.12
CA SER A 172 5.84 31.82 17.39
C SER A 172 5.79 30.83 18.56
N VAL A 173 6.10 31.29 19.78
CA VAL A 173 5.92 30.46 20.98
C VAL A 173 4.43 30.15 21.15
N THR A 174 4.05 28.89 21.00
CA THR A 174 2.65 28.44 21.01
C THR A 174 2.56 27.04 21.60
N GLU A 175 1.42 26.71 22.18
CA GLU A 175 1.12 25.34 22.60
C GLU A 175 0.95 24.44 21.38
N ALA A 176 1.46 23.22 21.46
CA ALA A 176 1.22 22.14 20.50
C ALA A 176 1.11 20.80 21.22
N ILE A 177 0.46 19.83 20.56
CA ILE A 177 0.47 18.43 20.94
C ILE A 177 1.71 17.79 20.33
N ILE A 178 2.52 17.15 21.19
CA ILE A 178 3.64 16.29 20.81
C ILE A 178 3.18 14.85 20.96
N ASP A 179 3.32 14.06 19.90
CA ASP A 179 3.07 12.63 19.89
C ASP A 179 4.40 11.89 20.04
N VAL A 180 4.54 11.15 21.15
CA VAL A 180 5.72 10.34 21.46
C VAL A 180 5.59 9.03 20.67
N ALA A 181 6.09 9.07 19.44
CA ALA A 181 5.98 8.00 18.46
C ALA A 181 6.67 6.72 18.96
N ASP A 182 7.95 6.84 19.35
CA ASP A 182 8.70 5.75 19.95
C ASP A 182 8.44 5.68 21.45
N ARG A 183 8.14 4.48 21.96
CA ARG A 183 7.92 4.23 23.39
C ARG A 183 8.83 3.16 23.98
N ALA A 184 9.90 2.80 23.28
CA ALA A 184 10.88 1.80 23.67
C ALA A 184 12.26 2.41 23.99
N HIS A 185 12.64 3.49 23.31
CA HIS A 185 13.92 4.16 23.49
C HIS A 185 14.01 4.80 24.89
N PRO A 186 15.18 4.78 25.57
CA PRO A 186 15.36 5.30 26.94
C PRO A 186 14.95 6.78 27.14
N ALA A 187 15.01 7.58 26.07
CA ALA A 187 14.56 8.97 26.08
C ALA A 187 13.03 9.12 26.13
N THR A 188 12.26 8.11 25.77
CA THR A 188 10.81 8.22 25.55
C THR A 188 9.98 7.15 26.26
N GLU A 189 10.59 6.02 26.66
CA GLU A 189 9.93 4.87 27.31
C GLU A 189 9.07 5.23 28.53
N THR A 190 9.43 6.25 29.31
CA THR A 190 8.68 6.64 30.52
C THR A 190 7.73 7.83 30.32
N LEU A 191 7.65 8.37 29.11
CA LEU A 191 6.77 9.50 28.79
C LEU A 191 5.32 9.03 28.56
N PRO A 192 4.29 9.87 28.67
CA PRO A 192 2.98 9.55 28.13
C PRO A 192 3.01 9.62 26.59
N ARG A 193 2.07 8.95 25.93
CA ARG A 193 1.97 8.94 24.46
C ARG A 193 1.78 10.33 23.87
N GLN A 194 0.93 11.16 24.47
CA GLN A 194 0.74 12.54 24.04
C GLN A 194 1.12 13.50 25.16
N LEU A 195 1.81 14.56 24.77
CA LEU A 195 2.20 15.67 25.62
C LEU A 195 1.60 16.94 25.04
N GLN A 196 1.18 17.85 25.90
CA GLN A 196 0.89 19.23 25.51
C GLN A 196 1.96 20.10 26.17
N HIS A 197 2.59 20.95 25.36
CA HIS A 197 3.63 21.84 25.84
C HIS A 197 3.66 23.11 25.01
N THR A 198 4.10 24.22 25.62
CA THR A 198 4.30 25.50 24.94
C THR A 198 5.78 25.72 24.69
N ASP A 199 6.15 25.81 23.42
CA ASP A 199 7.53 26.06 22.99
C ASP A 199 7.52 26.80 21.64
N GLN A 200 8.70 27.08 21.07
CA GLN A 200 8.85 27.45 19.68
C GLN A 200 9.17 26.20 18.85
N TRP A 201 8.46 25.98 17.75
CA TRP A 201 8.56 24.76 16.96
C TRP A 201 9.35 25.03 15.68
N TYR A 202 10.35 24.20 15.39
CA TYR A 202 11.15 24.29 14.16
C TYR A 202 10.48 23.57 13.01
N ASN A 203 10.55 24.18 11.82
CA ASN A 203 10.36 23.50 10.55
C ASN A 203 11.72 23.12 9.98
N PHE A 204 11.75 21.99 9.28
CA PHE A 204 12.98 21.44 8.71
C PHE A 204 12.91 21.38 7.19
N SER A 205 14.06 21.32 6.53
CA SER A 205 14.15 21.23 5.07
C SER A 205 13.64 19.91 4.51
N THR A 206 13.70 18.86 5.33
CA THR A 206 13.36 17.49 4.98
C THR A 206 12.84 16.77 6.22
N ASN A 207 11.95 15.81 6.00
CA ASN A 207 11.61 14.84 7.03
C ASN A 207 12.79 13.87 7.23
N VAL A 208 13.20 13.64 8.48
CA VAL A 208 14.34 12.78 8.83
C VAL A 208 13.99 11.28 8.84
N ARG A 209 12.69 10.94 8.87
CA ARG A 209 12.22 9.54 8.77
C ARG A 209 12.75 8.93 7.47
N GLY A 210 13.21 7.69 7.56
CA GLY A 210 13.92 6.97 6.51
C GLY A 210 15.43 7.06 6.62
N LYS A 211 15.98 8.11 7.28
CA LYS A 211 17.43 8.28 7.53
C LYS A 211 17.79 8.30 9.01
N ALA A 212 16.85 8.70 9.86
CA ALA A 212 16.98 8.76 11.31
C ALA A 212 15.82 8.05 11.99
N HIS A 213 16.03 7.68 13.26
CA HIS A 213 14.97 7.13 14.07
C HIS A 213 14.16 8.21 14.79
N VAL A 214 12.90 8.39 14.39
CA VAL A 214 12.00 9.40 14.94
C VAL A 214 11.41 8.94 16.27
N LEU A 215 11.65 9.73 17.32
CA LEU A 215 11.18 9.44 18.67
C LEU A 215 9.89 10.19 19.02
N ALA A 216 9.70 11.40 18.49
CA ALA A 216 8.49 12.18 18.69
C ALA A 216 8.18 13.09 17.50
N THR A 217 6.89 13.32 17.25
CA THR A 217 6.36 14.19 16.20
C THR A 217 5.44 15.28 16.76
N LEU A 218 5.23 16.37 16.02
CA LEU A 218 4.25 17.41 16.33
C LEU A 218 2.95 17.16 15.55
N ASP A 219 1.81 17.33 16.23
CA ASP A 219 0.50 17.39 15.57
C ASP A 219 0.26 18.83 15.06
N GLU A 220 0.48 19.05 13.77
CA GLU A 220 0.29 20.37 13.15
C GLU A 220 -1.16 20.88 13.19
N LYS A 221 -2.17 20.04 13.49
CA LYS A 221 -3.55 20.54 13.72
C LYS A 221 -3.70 21.29 15.03
N SER A 222 -2.79 21.07 15.97
CA SER A 222 -2.88 21.65 17.31
C SER A 222 -2.33 23.07 17.40
N TYR A 223 -1.63 23.56 16.36
CA TYR A 223 -0.98 24.87 16.36
C TYR A 223 -0.88 25.50 14.97
N THR A 224 -0.31 26.71 14.86
CA THR A 224 -0.08 27.39 13.58
C THR A 224 1.40 27.67 13.36
N GLY A 225 1.84 27.65 12.10
CA GLY A 225 3.24 27.89 11.72
C GLY A 225 4.05 26.63 11.40
N GLY A 226 3.45 25.44 11.50
CA GLY A 226 3.97 24.20 10.93
C GLY A 226 3.96 24.23 9.40
N SER A 227 4.88 23.48 8.77
CA SER A 227 4.99 23.37 7.32
C SER A 227 5.42 21.97 6.86
N MET A 228 5.32 20.96 7.72
CA MET A 228 5.78 19.59 7.51
C MET A 228 4.62 18.59 7.28
N GLY A 229 3.38 18.95 7.64
CA GLY A 229 2.19 18.10 7.49
C GLY A 229 1.99 17.13 8.65
N PHE A 230 1.45 15.93 8.37
CA PHE A 230 1.15 14.90 9.39
C PHE A 230 2.36 14.36 10.12
N ASP A 231 3.44 14.18 9.36
CA ASP A 231 4.68 13.64 9.89
C ASP A 231 5.66 14.79 10.07
N HIS A 232 5.62 15.41 11.26
CA HIS A 232 6.53 16.46 11.68
C HIS A 232 7.45 15.98 12.80
N PRO A 233 8.56 15.28 12.51
CA PRO A 233 9.54 14.90 13.53
C PRO A 233 10.09 16.11 14.30
N ILE A 234 10.11 15.99 15.62
CA ILE A 234 10.66 17.03 16.51
C ILE A 234 11.70 16.48 17.50
N THR A 235 11.80 15.16 17.66
CA THR A 235 12.89 14.50 18.38
C THR A 235 13.26 13.22 17.67
N TRP A 236 14.55 12.98 17.48
CA TRP A 236 15.06 11.78 16.82
C TRP A 236 16.47 11.44 17.30
N CYS A 237 16.90 10.22 17.00
CA CYS A 237 18.26 9.77 17.19
C CYS A 237 18.83 9.21 15.87
N GLN A 238 20.16 9.10 15.78
CA GLN A 238 20.87 8.45 14.68
C GLN A 238 22.13 7.73 15.17
N ASP A 239 22.35 6.52 14.66
CA ASP A 239 23.69 5.93 14.60
C ASP A 239 24.42 6.57 13.39
N TYR A 240 25.45 7.39 13.64
CA TYR A 240 26.06 8.25 12.61
C TYR A 240 27.58 8.12 12.57
N GLN A 241 28.09 7.54 11.47
CA GLN A 241 29.52 7.32 11.21
C GLN A 241 30.30 6.67 12.37
N GLY A 242 29.68 5.77 13.14
CA GLY A 242 30.28 5.10 14.29
C GLY A 242 29.97 5.75 15.64
N GLY A 243 29.50 7.00 15.65
CA GLY A 243 29.02 7.72 16.82
C GLY A 243 27.49 7.67 16.97
N ARG A 244 26.99 8.38 17.99
CA ARG A 244 25.56 8.48 18.31
C ARG A 244 25.12 9.94 18.36
N SER A 245 24.05 10.27 17.64
CA SER A 245 23.47 11.62 17.61
C SER A 245 22.05 11.57 18.16
N PHE A 246 21.75 12.40 19.15
CA PHE A 246 20.39 12.65 19.64
C PHE A 246 20.05 14.11 19.42
N TYR A 247 18.89 14.40 18.84
CA TYR A 247 18.42 15.77 18.67
C TYR A 247 16.98 15.93 19.16
N THR A 248 16.71 17.05 19.83
CA THR A 248 15.35 17.50 20.13
C THR A 248 15.17 18.97 19.77
N GLY A 249 14.08 19.28 19.08
CA GLY A 249 13.64 20.63 18.78
C GLY A 249 12.97 21.34 19.96
N LEU A 250 12.90 20.75 21.15
CA LEU A 250 12.38 21.37 22.37
C LEU A 250 13.50 22.11 23.13
N GLY A 251 13.18 23.24 23.75
CA GLY A 251 14.12 23.96 24.61
C GLY A 251 14.27 25.46 24.33
N HIS A 252 13.32 26.10 23.63
CA HIS A 252 13.35 27.55 23.45
C HIS A 252 13.13 28.26 24.78
N THR A 253 12.11 27.84 25.53
CA THR A 253 11.67 28.52 26.75
C THR A 253 12.38 27.99 27.99
N GLY A 254 12.53 28.84 29.00
CA GLY A 254 13.04 28.39 30.31
C GLY A 254 12.10 27.39 31.00
N ASP A 255 10.80 27.44 30.71
CA ASP A 255 9.80 26.54 31.27
C ASP A 255 9.92 25.12 30.70
N THR A 256 10.38 24.95 29.46
CA THR A 256 10.71 23.63 28.89
C THR A 256 11.73 22.87 29.76
N PHE A 257 12.76 23.54 30.27
CA PHE A 257 13.75 22.92 31.18
C PHE A 257 13.19 22.58 32.58
N ARG A 258 11.99 23.07 32.90
CA ARG A 258 11.24 22.73 34.12
C ARG A 258 10.19 21.65 33.89
N TYR A 259 9.86 21.38 32.63
CA TYR A 259 8.88 20.39 32.23
C TYR A 259 9.39 18.96 32.46
N ASN A 260 8.75 18.23 33.36
CA ASN A 260 9.22 16.91 33.79
C ASN A 260 9.41 15.90 32.63
N PRO A 261 8.49 15.79 31.65
CA PRO A 261 8.71 14.94 30.47
C PRO A 261 9.99 15.28 29.71
N PHE A 262 10.26 16.58 29.47
CA PHE A 262 11.50 17.00 28.79
C PHE A 262 12.75 16.66 29.61
N ARG A 263 12.70 16.78 30.93
CA ARG A 263 13.83 16.38 31.80
C ARG A 263 14.19 14.91 31.68
N LYS A 264 13.17 14.04 31.63
CA LYS A 264 13.34 12.60 31.41
C LYS A 264 13.89 12.31 30.01
N GLN A 265 13.36 13.02 29.00
CA GLN A 265 13.82 12.90 27.61
C GLN A 265 15.31 13.23 27.46
N ILE A 266 15.75 14.36 28.02
CA ILE A 266 17.16 14.76 27.97
C ILE A 266 18.05 13.78 28.74
N LEU A 267 17.62 13.28 29.90
CA LEU A 267 18.40 12.29 30.65
C LEU A 267 18.60 10.99 29.85
N GLY A 268 17.51 10.42 29.30
CA GLY A 268 17.58 9.21 28.49
C GLY A 268 18.38 9.41 27.20
N GLY A 269 18.22 10.56 26.53
CA GLY A 269 19.00 10.91 25.34
C GLY A 269 20.50 11.03 25.62
N ILE A 270 20.90 11.64 26.74
CA ILE A 270 22.31 11.73 27.15
C ILE A 270 22.88 10.34 27.47
N ARG A 271 22.14 9.52 28.23
CA ARG A 271 22.58 8.17 28.58
C ARG A 271 22.77 7.29 27.34
N TRP A 272 21.82 7.34 26.41
CA TRP A 272 21.91 6.62 25.15
C TRP A 272 23.07 7.11 24.29
N ALA A 273 23.21 8.43 24.09
CA ALA A 273 24.31 9.00 23.31
C ALA A 273 25.69 8.65 23.91
N ALA A 274 25.80 8.65 25.24
CA ALA A 274 27.00 8.23 25.96
C ALA A 274 27.30 6.71 25.85
N GLY A 275 26.33 5.91 25.41
CA GLY A 275 26.44 4.45 25.27
C GLY A 275 26.33 3.68 26.58
N VAL A 276 25.68 4.25 27.60
CA VAL A 276 25.52 3.61 28.92
C VAL A 276 24.15 2.96 29.12
N VAL A 277 23.24 3.11 28.16
CA VAL A 277 21.97 2.39 28.07
C VAL A 277 21.74 1.96 26.62
N GLU A 278 21.08 0.82 26.43
CA GLU A 278 20.68 0.36 25.10
C GLU A 278 19.43 1.11 24.63
N GLY A 279 19.29 1.25 23.32
CA GLY A 279 18.09 1.80 22.69
C GLY A 279 18.20 1.62 21.19
N ASP A 280 17.15 1.09 20.57
CA ASP A 280 17.12 1.01 19.12
C ASP A 280 16.96 2.40 18.52
N CYS A 281 17.80 2.68 17.54
CA CYS A 281 17.86 3.92 16.80
C CYS A 281 17.78 3.68 15.29
N GLY A 282 17.17 2.55 14.90
CA GLY A 282 17.09 2.10 13.52
C GLY A 282 15.67 1.84 13.00
N ALA A 283 14.64 1.80 13.85
CA ALA A 283 13.32 1.33 13.44
C ALA A 283 12.71 2.12 12.28
N THR A 284 12.94 3.43 12.21
CA THR A 284 12.42 4.27 11.12
C THR A 284 13.49 4.64 10.10
N VAL A 285 14.58 3.87 10.01
CA VAL A 285 15.64 4.01 9.01
C VAL A 285 15.42 2.95 7.93
N TRP A 286 15.08 3.35 6.70
CA TRP A 286 14.65 2.40 5.66
C TRP A 286 15.78 1.47 5.19
N ALA A 287 17.04 1.91 5.32
CA ALA A 287 18.19 1.06 5.00
C ALA A 287 18.35 -0.14 5.95
N ASN A 288 17.70 -0.13 7.11
CA ASN A 288 17.69 -1.26 8.04
C ASN A 288 16.60 -2.29 7.70
N TYR A 289 15.98 -2.19 6.53
CA TYR A 289 15.03 -3.17 6.04
C TYR A 289 15.53 -3.78 4.73
N GLU A 290 15.29 -5.07 4.59
CA GLU A 290 15.53 -5.79 3.35
C GLU A 290 14.26 -6.49 2.91
N LYS A 291 14.05 -6.56 1.59
CA LYS A 291 13.06 -7.42 0.96
C LYS A 291 13.80 -8.58 0.32
N VAL A 292 13.50 -9.81 0.75
CA VAL A 292 14.10 -11.02 0.21
C VAL A 292 13.02 -11.80 -0.54
N THR A 293 13.25 -12.03 -1.83
CA THR A 293 12.37 -12.87 -2.66
C THR A 293 12.51 -14.32 -2.25
N LEU A 294 11.39 -14.97 -1.95
CA LEU A 294 11.30 -16.38 -1.56
C LEU A 294 10.85 -17.25 -2.74
N ASN A 295 9.94 -16.73 -3.57
CA ASN A 295 9.49 -17.34 -4.82
C ASN A 295 8.99 -16.25 -5.78
N ASP A 296 9.61 -16.13 -6.94
CA ASP A 296 9.29 -15.23 -8.05
C ASP A 296 8.46 -15.91 -9.16
N GLU A 297 7.98 -17.13 -8.92
CA GLU A 297 6.96 -17.81 -9.74
C GLU A 297 5.81 -18.32 -8.85
N PRO A 298 5.08 -17.45 -8.12
CA PRO A 298 4.01 -17.88 -7.22
C PRO A 298 2.72 -18.32 -7.93
N GLY A 299 2.62 -18.16 -9.25
CA GLY A 299 1.39 -18.37 -10.01
C GLY A 299 0.56 -17.09 -10.10
N GLU A 300 -0.77 -17.20 -10.09
CA GLU A 300 -1.70 -16.06 -9.94
C GLU A 300 -2.08 -15.93 -8.45
N PRO A 301 -1.24 -15.28 -7.62
CA PRO A 301 -1.34 -15.41 -6.18
C PRO A 301 -2.60 -14.75 -5.62
N MET A 302 -3.21 -15.38 -4.63
CA MET A 302 -4.37 -14.83 -3.91
C MET A 302 -4.09 -14.61 -2.44
N ASN A 303 -3.44 -15.52 -1.72
CA ASN A 303 -3.19 -15.29 -0.30
C ASN A 303 -1.98 -16.09 0.20
N LEU A 304 -1.43 -15.71 1.35
CA LEU A 304 -0.40 -16.46 2.07
C LEU A 304 -0.85 -16.81 3.51
N SER A 305 -0.22 -17.81 4.11
CA SER A 305 -0.32 -18.13 5.54
C SER A 305 0.99 -18.76 6.01
N VAL A 306 1.57 -18.21 7.09
CA VAL A 306 2.89 -18.65 7.59
C VAL A 306 2.69 -19.74 8.64
N LEU A 307 3.36 -20.88 8.45
CA LEU A 307 3.29 -22.01 9.36
C LEU A 307 4.17 -21.77 10.59
N PRO A 308 3.90 -22.44 11.73
CA PRO A 308 4.72 -22.30 12.93
C PRO A 308 6.20 -22.67 12.76
N ASP A 309 6.55 -23.40 11.70
CA ASP A 309 7.93 -23.78 11.36
C ASP A 309 8.58 -22.87 10.29
N GLY A 310 7.91 -21.79 9.89
CA GLY A 310 8.41 -20.82 8.91
C GLY A 310 8.17 -21.21 7.44
N ARG A 311 7.57 -22.38 7.16
CA ARG A 311 7.06 -22.67 5.81
C ARG A 311 5.88 -21.75 5.49
N VAL A 312 5.63 -21.49 4.20
CA VAL A 312 4.54 -20.60 3.78
C VAL A 312 3.59 -21.34 2.85
N LEU A 313 2.34 -21.48 3.28
CA LEU A 313 1.25 -21.86 2.38
C LEU A 313 0.83 -20.63 1.59
N HIS A 314 0.65 -20.77 0.29
CA HIS A 314 0.00 -19.72 -0.51
C HIS A 314 -0.88 -20.33 -1.60
N SER A 315 -1.83 -19.54 -2.09
CA SER A 315 -2.83 -19.99 -3.03
C SER A 315 -2.80 -19.21 -4.33
N THR A 316 -3.27 -19.83 -5.40
CA THR A 316 -3.63 -19.13 -6.64
C THR A 316 -5.13 -19.08 -6.84
N ARG A 317 -5.63 -18.07 -7.56
CA ARG A 317 -7.07 -17.95 -7.85
C ARG A 317 -7.60 -19.18 -8.60
N GLY A 318 -6.78 -19.75 -9.48
CA GLY A 318 -7.05 -20.99 -10.22
C GLY A 318 -7.16 -22.26 -9.35
N GLY A 319 -6.97 -22.17 -8.03
CA GLY A 319 -7.18 -23.27 -7.10
C GLY A 319 -5.91 -24.01 -6.69
N GLU A 320 -4.73 -23.60 -7.13
CA GLU A 320 -3.49 -24.22 -6.68
C GLU A 320 -3.17 -23.80 -5.24
N VAL A 321 -2.72 -24.75 -4.43
CA VAL A 321 -2.13 -24.52 -3.11
C VAL A 321 -0.68 -24.92 -3.17
N ARG A 322 0.21 -23.99 -2.81
CA ARG A 322 1.65 -24.15 -2.83
C ARG A 322 2.21 -24.09 -1.41
N LEU A 323 3.36 -24.73 -1.20
CA LEU A 323 4.07 -24.72 0.07
C LEU A 323 5.53 -24.34 -0.15
N TYR A 324 5.90 -23.12 0.23
CA TYR A 324 7.30 -22.70 0.28
C TYR A 324 8.00 -23.31 1.48
N ASP A 325 9.19 -23.89 1.25
CA ASP A 325 10.07 -24.43 2.28
C ASP A 325 11.38 -23.64 2.36
N PRO A 326 11.63 -22.89 3.45
CA PRO A 326 12.85 -22.10 3.60
C PRO A 326 14.14 -22.94 3.65
N ALA A 327 14.05 -24.24 4.00
CA ALA A 327 15.23 -25.10 4.05
C ALA A 327 15.76 -25.44 2.64
N THR A 328 14.88 -25.53 1.66
CA THR A 328 15.23 -25.92 0.28
C THR A 328 15.12 -24.75 -0.70
N GLY A 329 14.28 -23.76 -0.40
CA GLY A 329 13.86 -22.69 -1.32
C GLY A 329 12.79 -23.14 -2.32
N ALA A 330 12.27 -24.36 -2.23
CA ALA A 330 11.26 -24.89 -3.14
C ALA A 330 9.84 -24.39 -2.77
N SER A 331 8.99 -24.14 -3.77
CA SER A 331 7.58 -23.78 -3.58
C SER A 331 6.64 -24.58 -4.51
N PRO A 332 6.61 -25.92 -4.43
CA PRO A 332 5.78 -26.75 -5.30
C PRO A 332 4.28 -26.56 -5.06
N VAL A 333 3.47 -26.87 -6.07
CA VAL A 333 2.03 -27.10 -5.91
C VAL A 333 1.83 -28.42 -5.15
N ILE A 334 1.20 -28.35 -3.98
CA ILE A 334 0.93 -29.53 -3.13
C ILE A 334 -0.50 -30.07 -3.32
N THR A 335 -1.44 -29.24 -3.77
CA THR A 335 -2.84 -29.63 -4.02
C THR A 335 -3.50 -28.64 -4.98
N THR A 336 -4.45 -29.11 -5.80
CA THR A 336 -5.32 -28.25 -6.63
C THR A 336 -6.77 -28.44 -6.22
N VAL A 337 -7.44 -27.37 -5.80
CA VAL A 337 -8.86 -27.33 -5.46
C VAL A 337 -9.68 -27.04 -6.72
N PRO A 338 -10.69 -27.88 -7.08
CA PRO A 338 -11.55 -27.59 -8.21
C PRO A 338 -12.41 -26.35 -7.97
N VAL A 339 -12.19 -25.30 -8.76
CA VAL A 339 -12.88 -24.01 -8.60
C VAL A 339 -13.54 -23.52 -9.89
N TYR A 340 -14.58 -22.73 -9.72
CA TYR A 340 -15.15 -21.84 -10.74
C TYR A 340 -14.29 -20.58 -10.83
N THR A 341 -13.95 -20.13 -12.03
CA THR A 341 -12.90 -19.11 -12.26
C THR A 341 -13.32 -17.96 -13.18
N HIS A 342 -14.63 -17.72 -13.37
CA HIS A 342 -15.12 -16.56 -14.12
C HIS A 342 -14.92 -15.30 -13.27
N ASP A 343 -14.51 -14.19 -13.89
CA ASP A 343 -14.18 -12.94 -13.20
C ASP A 343 -13.23 -13.15 -12.00
N GLU A 344 -13.53 -12.52 -10.87
CA GLU A 344 -12.76 -12.58 -9.61
C GLU A 344 -12.90 -13.89 -8.84
N ASP A 345 -13.80 -14.79 -9.26
CA ASP A 345 -14.02 -16.04 -8.55
C ASP A 345 -12.84 -17.01 -8.67
N GLY A 346 -12.74 -17.89 -7.67
CA GLY A 346 -11.68 -18.88 -7.58
C GLY A 346 -11.47 -19.36 -6.15
N LEU A 347 -10.26 -19.81 -5.85
CA LEU A 347 -9.79 -20.01 -4.48
C LEU A 347 -9.30 -18.67 -3.93
N GLN A 348 -10.01 -18.14 -2.93
CA GLN A 348 -9.75 -16.80 -2.39
C GLN A 348 -8.83 -16.82 -1.19
N TYR A 349 -8.90 -17.88 -0.37
CA TYR A 349 -8.16 -17.92 0.88
C TYR A 349 -7.84 -19.34 1.35
N VAL A 350 -6.62 -19.51 1.88
CA VAL A 350 -6.10 -20.71 2.54
C VAL A 350 -5.35 -20.27 3.79
N THR A 351 -5.78 -20.71 4.98
CA THR A 351 -5.11 -20.35 6.25
C THR A 351 -5.16 -21.48 7.25
N ILE A 352 -4.21 -21.50 8.17
CA ILE A 352 -4.15 -22.50 9.25
C ILE A 352 -5.13 -22.16 10.38
N GLY A 353 -5.65 -23.20 11.05
CA GLY A 353 -6.40 -23.01 12.30
C GLY A 353 -5.50 -22.62 13.48
N PRO A 354 -6.06 -22.04 14.56
CA PRO A 354 -5.27 -21.64 15.73
C PRO A 354 -4.56 -22.80 16.43
N ASP A 355 -5.10 -24.03 16.33
CA ASP A 355 -4.54 -25.24 16.93
C ASP A 355 -3.78 -26.12 15.91
N PHE A 356 -3.38 -25.55 14.75
CA PHE A 356 -2.80 -26.27 13.62
C PHE A 356 -1.61 -27.16 13.97
N ALA A 357 -0.77 -26.76 14.93
CA ALA A 357 0.35 -27.56 15.40
C ALA A 357 -0.08 -28.96 15.89
N THR A 358 -1.32 -29.09 16.38
CA THR A 358 -1.88 -30.34 16.92
C THR A 358 -2.90 -30.99 16.00
N ASP A 359 -3.82 -30.21 15.41
CA ASP A 359 -4.94 -30.75 14.67
C ASP A 359 -4.73 -30.75 13.15
N LYS A 360 -3.80 -29.96 12.62
CA LYS A 360 -3.52 -29.84 11.18
C LYS A 360 -4.74 -29.43 10.34
N TRP A 361 -5.67 -28.64 10.88
CA TRP A 361 -6.77 -28.08 10.09
C TRP A 361 -6.32 -26.85 9.28
N VAL A 362 -6.63 -26.87 7.98
CA VAL A 362 -6.49 -25.74 7.07
C VAL A 362 -7.88 -25.31 6.62
N TYR A 363 -8.18 -24.03 6.72
CA TYR A 363 -9.43 -23.41 6.29
C TYR A 363 -9.28 -22.89 4.86
N ILE A 364 -10.31 -23.11 4.04
CA ILE A 364 -10.35 -22.67 2.65
C ILE A 364 -11.66 -21.93 2.37
N TYR A 365 -11.59 -20.86 1.56
CA TYR A 365 -12.76 -20.18 1.02
C TYR A 365 -12.66 -20.09 -0.50
N TYR A 366 -13.64 -20.67 -1.19
CA TYR A 366 -13.54 -20.88 -2.64
C TYR A 366 -14.89 -20.87 -3.34
N ALA A 367 -14.86 -20.63 -4.65
CA ALA A 367 -15.98 -20.76 -5.56
C ALA A 367 -16.06 -22.18 -6.12
N PRO A 368 -16.94 -23.08 -5.63
CA PRO A 368 -17.07 -24.42 -6.17
C PRO A 368 -17.69 -24.41 -7.58
N LYS A 369 -17.32 -25.41 -8.40
CA LYS A 369 -18.08 -25.72 -9.63
C LYS A 369 -19.42 -26.34 -9.26
N ILE A 370 -20.51 -25.71 -9.69
CA ILE A 370 -21.88 -26.15 -9.37
C ILE A 370 -22.54 -26.70 -10.64
N PRO A 371 -22.94 -27.98 -10.67
CA PRO A 371 -23.62 -28.56 -11.82
C PRO A 371 -24.90 -27.79 -12.19
N GLY A 372 -24.98 -27.33 -13.44
CA GLY A 372 -26.14 -26.60 -13.97
C GLY A 372 -26.08 -25.08 -13.82
N THR A 373 -25.11 -24.54 -13.08
CA THR A 373 -24.81 -23.10 -13.11
C THR A 373 -24.06 -22.76 -14.40
N ASN A 374 -24.44 -21.67 -15.05
CA ASN A 374 -23.79 -21.21 -16.28
C ASN A 374 -22.39 -20.64 -15.96
N GLU A 375 -21.40 -21.01 -16.76
CA GLU A 375 -20.00 -20.55 -16.63
C GLU A 375 -19.63 -19.40 -17.57
N GLY A 376 -20.58 -18.86 -18.35
CA GLY A 376 -20.39 -17.64 -19.14
C GLY A 376 -20.88 -16.37 -18.44
N THR A 377 -20.85 -15.26 -19.18
CA THR A 377 -21.26 -13.94 -18.71
C THR A 377 -22.78 -13.82 -18.55
N ALA A 378 -23.22 -13.36 -17.38
CA ALA A 378 -24.60 -13.03 -17.09
C ALA A 378 -25.02 -11.76 -17.84
N PRO A 379 -26.23 -11.70 -18.43
CA PRO A 379 -26.65 -10.53 -19.16
C PRO A 379 -26.87 -9.34 -18.22
N ALA A 380 -26.33 -8.16 -18.59
CA ALA A 380 -26.54 -6.93 -17.82
C ALA A 380 -28.02 -6.52 -17.73
N THR A 381 -28.80 -6.78 -18.79
CA THR A 381 -30.24 -6.51 -18.81
C THR A 381 -31.03 -7.65 -19.45
N SER A 382 -32.28 -7.85 -19.01
CA SER A 382 -33.23 -8.78 -19.62
C SER A 382 -34.67 -8.37 -19.30
N ASN A 383 -35.60 -8.64 -20.22
CA ASN A 383 -37.04 -8.50 -19.95
C ASN A 383 -37.64 -9.74 -19.28
N ASP A 384 -36.91 -10.86 -19.25
CA ASP A 384 -37.30 -12.08 -18.55
C ASP A 384 -36.56 -12.17 -17.21
N PRO A 385 -37.26 -12.00 -16.07
CA PRO A 385 -36.62 -11.99 -14.75
C PRO A 385 -36.00 -13.33 -14.36
N THR A 386 -36.35 -14.44 -15.02
CA THR A 386 -35.79 -15.78 -14.75
C THR A 386 -34.44 -16.01 -15.41
N THR A 387 -34.00 -15.11 -16.30
CA THR A 387 -32.74 -15.24 -17.05
C THR A 387 -31.53 -15.42 -16.11
N TRP A 388 -31.54 -14.77 -14.95
CA TRP A 388 -30.44 -14.80 -13.99
C TRP A 388 -30.44 -16.02 -13.07
N ASP A 389 -31.50 -16.85 -13.09
CA ASP A 389 -31.59 -18.05 -12.23
C ASP A 389 -30.49 -19.07 -12.59
N ALA A 390 -30.08 -19.13 -13.86
CA ALA A 390 -29.00 -19.99 -14.33
C ALA A 390 -27.61 -19.59 -13.78
N TYR A 391 -27.49 -18.42 -13.18
CA TYR A 391 -26.24 -17.87 -12.66
C TYR A 391 -26.21 -17.87 -11.12
N LYS A 392 -27.20 -18.42 -10.44
CA LYS A 392 -27.16 -18.53 -8.98
C LYS A 392 -26.07 -19.50 -8.54
N GLY A 393 -25.29 -19.09 -7.54
CA GLY A 393 -24.24 -19.90 -6.93
C GLY A 393 -23.98 -19.53 -5.48
N TRP A 394 -22.90 -20.07 -4.91
CA TRP A 394 -22.40 -19.69 -3.59
C TRP A 394 -20.89 -19.88 -3.53
N ASN A 395 -20.22 -19.10 -2.68
CA ASN A 395 -18.87 -19.38 -2.20
C ASN A 395 -18.93 -20.21 -0.91
N GLN A 396 -17.95 -21.09 -0.74
CA GLN A 396 -17.93 -22.13 0.29
C GLN A 396 -16.76 -21.91 1.25
N LEU A 397 -17.07 -21.71 2.54
CA LEU A 397 -16.11 -21.81 3.64
C LEU A 397 -16.04 -23.27 4.11
N SER A 398 -14.85 -23.85 4.09
CA SER A 398 -14.60 -25.23 4.51
C SER A 398 -13.30 -25.34 5.32
N ARG A 399 -13.07 -26.49 5.94
CA ARG A 399 -11.74 -26.90 6.42
C ARG A 399 -11.38 -28.31 5.98
N VAL A 400 -10.09 -28.53 5.75
CA VAL A 400 -9.49 -29.80 5.28
C VAL A 400 -8.23 -30.10 6.09
N LYS A 401 -7.83 -31.38 6.17
CA LYS A 401 -6.60 -31.77 6.86
C LYS A 401 -5.37 -31.56 5.99
N PHE A 402 -4.34 -30.95 6.58
CA PHE A 402 -2.99 -30.97 6.04
C PHE A 402 -2.29 -32.26 6.44
N VAL A 403 -1.66 -32.94 5.48
CA VAL A 403 -0.94 -34.20 5.68
C VAL A 403 0.49 -34.04 5.20
N GLU A 404 1.46 -34.31 6.07
CA GLU A 404 2.91 -34.23 5.76
C GLU A 404 3.40 -35.42 4.94
N ASP A 405 3.00 -36.64 5.33
CA ASP A 405 3.63 -37.87 4.82
C ASP A 405 2.81 -38.59 3.73
N PRO A 406 3.47 -39.26 2.77
CA PRO A 406 4.91 -39.18 2.47
C PRO A 406 5.31 -37.89 1.74
N THR A 407 4.33 -37.09 1.30
CA THR A 407 4.49 -35.80 0.63
C THR A 407 3.41 -34.84 1.13
N PRO A 408 3.77 -33.58 1.46
CA PRO A 408 2.82 -32.55 1.90
C PRO A 408 1.64 -32.39 0.93
N ARG A 409 0.41 -32.34 1.46
CA ARG A 409 -0.83 -32.10 0.69
C ARG A 409 -2.00 -31.70 1.60
N LEU A 410 -3.04 -31.11 1.00
CA LEU A 410 -4.37 -31.01 1.60
C LEU A 410 -5.20 -32.24 1.22
N ASP A 411 -5.68 -32.99 2.20
CA ASP A 411 -6.58 -34.12 1.98
C ASP A 411 -8.03 -33.64 1.82
N LEU A 412 -8.42 -33.35 0.58
CA LEU A 412 -9.77 -32.88 0.25
C LEU A 412 -10.87 -33.88 0.62
N THR A 413 -10.56 -35.15 0.87
CA THR A 413 -11.57 -36.14 1.31
C THR A 413 -12.03 -35.91 2.75
N THR A 414 -11.29 -35.08 3.51
CA THR A 414 -11.60 -34.72 4.90
C THR A 414 -12.42 -33.44 5.03
N GLU A 415 -12.88 -32.88 3.91
CA GLU A 415 -13.58 -31.59 3.88
C GLU A 415 -14.78 -31.55 4.82
N GLN A 416 -14.81 -30.52 5.66
CA GLN A 416 -15.97 -30.13 6.44
C GLN A 416 -16.48 -28.79 5.94
N GLN A 417 -17.67 -28.80 5.32
CA GLN A 417 -18.36 -27.59 4.84
C GLN A 417 -19.01 -26.84 6.00
N ILE A 418 -18.66 -25.57 6.16
CA ILE A 418 -19.00 -24.77 7.34
C ILE A 418 -20.13 -23.77 7.02
N LEU A 419 -19.92 -22.92 6.02
CA LEU A 419 -20.83 -21.82 5.68
C LEU A 419 -20.84 -21.58 4.18
N ARG A 420 -22.04 -21.29 3.64
CA ARG A 420 -22.23 -20.86 2.25
C ARG A 420 -22.64 -19.39 2.22
N VAL A 421 -22.03 -18.64 1.31
CA VAL A 421 -22.38 -17.25 1.01
C VAL A 421 -22.90 -17.23 -0.41
N ASP A 422 -24.19 -16.98 -0.59
CA ASP A 422 -24.82 -16.96 -1.91
C ASP A 422 -24.24 -15.83 -2.76
N VAL A 423 -24.10 -16.06 -4.06
CA VAL A 423 -23.57 -15.11 -5.06
C VAL A 423 -24.31 -15.22 -6.40
N ASP A 424 -24.18 -14.18 -7.22
CA ASP A 424 -24.67 -14.10 -8.59
C ASP A 424 -23.49 -14.28 -9.57
N ARG A 425 -23.31 -15.49 -10.13
CA ARG A 425 -22.22 -15.83 -11.05
C ARG A 425 -22.31 -15.10 -12.39
N GLY A 426 -21.23 -15.15 -13.17
CA GLY A 426 -21.17 -14.58 -14.51
C GLY A 426 -21.23 -13.04 -14.54
N ALA A 427 -21.22 -12.38 -13.39
CA ALA A 427 -21.08 -10.94 -13.28
C ALA A 427 -20.02 -10.63 -12.23
N CYS A 428 -19.07 -9.78 -12.59
CA CYS A 428 -18.18 -9.13 -11.65
C CYS A 428 -19.01 -8.21 -10.71
N CYS A 429 -18.66 -7.97 -9.43
CA CYS A 429 -17.35 -8.03 -8.80
C CYS A 429 -17.43 -8.16 -7.27
N HIS A 430 -16.27 -8.17 -6.61
CA HIS A 430 -16.03 -8.07 -5.17
C HIS A 430 -16.32 -9.35 -4.40
N VAL A 431 -15.38 -10.30 -4.48
CA VAL A 431 -15.49 -11.58 -3.76
C VAL A 431 -14.99 -11.48 -2.31
N ALA A 432 -13.90 -10.75 -2.07
CA ALA A 432 -13.14 -10.76 -0.82
C ALA A 432 -12.75 -12.19 -0.39
N GLY A 433 -13.05 -12.60 0.85
CA GLY A 433 -12.95 -14.01 1.27
C GLY A 433 -11.88 -14.34 2.30
N GLU A 434 -11.18 -13.35 2.84
CA GLU A 434 -10.18 -13.57 3.87
C GLU A 434 -10.76 -14.14 5.18
N ILE A 435 -9.98 -15.00 5.84
CA ILE A 435 -10.33 -15.68 7.09
C ILE A 435 -9.28 -15.32 8.15
N ARG A 436 -9.74 -14.95 9.36
CA ARG A 436 -8.87 -14.74 10.53
C ARG A 436 -9.49 -15.30 11.80
N PHE A 437 -8.64 -15.55 12.80
CA PHE A 437 -9.05 -15.97 14.13
C PHE A 437 -8.59 -14.97 15.18
N ASP A 438 -9.46 -14.66 16.15
CA ASP A 438 -9.03 -13.94 17.35
C ASP A 438 -8.42 -14.88 18.39
N GLY A 439 -7.86 -14.32 19.47
CA GLY A 439 -7.24 -15.06 20.57
C GLY A 439 -8.23 -15.89 21.41
N LYS A 440 -9.53 -15.82 21.11
CA LYS A 440 -10.59 -16.67 21.69
C LYS A 440 -11.02 -17.78 20.73
N GLY A 441 -10.37 -17.90 19.58
CA GLY A 441 -10.67 -18.83 18.50
C GLY A 441 -12.05 -18.59 17.88
N LEU A 442 -12.51 -17.34 17.80
CA LEU A 442 -13.63 -16.95 16.94
C LEU A 442 -13.12 -16.78 15.52
N LEU A 443 -13.84 -17.35 14.55
CA LEU A 443 -13.55 -17.21 13.13
C LEU A 443 -14.25 -15.96 12.59
N TYR A 444 -13.49 -15.14 11.88
CA TYR A 444 -13.96 -13.98 11.13
C TYR A 444 -13.78 -14.26 9.63
N LEU A 445 -14.80 -13.95 8.83
CA LEU A 445 -14.78 -14.04 7.36
C LEU A 445 -15.28 -12.73 6.76
N VAL A 446 -14.49 -12.11 5.87
CA VAL A 446 -14.94 -10.97 5.07
C VAL A 446 -15.57 -11.45 3.76
N THR A 447 -16.65 -10.77 3.35
CA THR A 447 -17.34 -11.04 2.09
C THR A 447 -17.55 -9.73 1.35
N GLY A 448 -17.27 -9.70 0.04
CA GLY A 448 -17.60 -8.57 -0.80
C GLY A 448 -19.08 -8.56 -1.19
N ASP A 449 -19.50 -7.45 -1.79
CA ASP A 449 -20.91 -7.15 -2.04
C ASP A 449 -21.50 -7.82 -3.29
N ASP A 450 -20.66 -8.50 -4.07
CA ASP A 450 -21.06 -9.19 -5.31
C ASP A 450 -21.76 -8.24 -6.28
N THR A 451 -21.28 -7.00 -6.43
CA THR A 451 -21.95 -5.94 -7.19
C THR A 451 -21.04 -5.25 -8.19
N ASN A 452 -21.47 -5.23 -9.45
CA ASN A 452 -20.88 -4.44 -10.52
C ASN A 452 -21.18 -2.95 -10.32
N ALA A 453 -20.15 -2.12 -10.44
CA ALA A 453 -20.29 -0.66 -10.38
C ALA A 453 -20.66 -0.01 -11.73
N SER A 454 -20.55 -0.73 -12.85
CA SER A 454 -20.90 -0.22 -14.19
C SER A 454 -22.37 0.22 -14.28
N GLY A 455 -22.67 1.19 -15.15
CA GLY A 455 -24.01 1.78 -15.26
C GLY A 455 -24.39 2.75 -14.13
N SER A 456 -23.55 2.92 -13.11
CA SER A 456 -23.76 3.88 -12.01
C SER A 456 -23.09 5.25 -12.22
N ASP A 457 -22.61 5.54 -13.44
CA ASP A 457 -21.72 6.68 -13.73
C ASP A 457 -20.57 6.82 -12.71
N GLN A 458 -20.02 5.69 -12.23
CA GLN A 458 -18.92 5.56 -11.24
C GLN A 458 -19.25 5.94 -9.78
N TYR A 459 -20.53 6.13 -9.43
CA TYR A 459 -20.96 6.38 -8.04
C TYR A 459 -21.62 5.11 -7.43
N SER A 460 -22.55 5.29 -6.49
CA SER A 460 -23.23 4.20 -5.82
C SER A 460 -24.13 3.38 -6.77
N PRO A 461 -23.94 2.05 -6.91
CA PRO A 461 -24.74 1.18 -7.76
C PRO A 461 -26.04 0.77 -7.07
N ILE A 462 -27.09 1.54 -7.33
CA ILE A 462 -28.46 1.34 -6.83
C ILE A 462 -29.47 1.19 -7.98
N LEU A 463 -29.14 0.35 -8.97
CA LEU A 463 -29.96 0.21 -10.18
C LEU A 463 -31.15 -0.74 -9.94
N GLU A 464 -32.29 -0.15 -9.57
CA GLU A 464 -33.52 -0.85 -9.15
C GLU A 464 -34.45 -1.27 -10.29
N MET A 465 -34.10 -0.98 -11.55
CA MET A 465 -34.95 -1.26 -12.69
C MET A 465 -35.26 -2.77 -12.80
N PRO A 466 -36.52 -3.20 -13.02
CA PRO A 466 -36.86 -4.63 -13.12
C PRO A 466 -36.13 -5.38 -14.23
N THR A 467 -35.68 -4.66 -15.27
CA THR A 467 -34.94 -5.21 -16.41
C THR A 467 -33.43 -5.24 -16.20
N GLN A 468 -32.92 -4.66 -15.11
CA GLN A 468 -31.49 -4.69 -14.78
C GLN A 468 -31.13 -6.00 -14.08
N GLY A 469 -29.94 -6.51 -14.32
CA GLY A 469 -29.40 -7.65 -13.57
C GLY A 469 -29.31 -7.39 -12.05
N PRO A 470 -29.44 -8.44 -11.22
CA PRO A 470 -29.35 -8.32 -9.76
C PRO A 470 -28.00 -7.77 -9.30
N ALA A 471 -26.91 -8.13 -9.96
CA ALA A 471 -25.55 -7.73 -9.63
C ALA A 471 -25.25 -6.22 -9.82
N TYR A 472 -26.22 -5.38 -10.18
CA TYR A 472 -26.05 -3.92 -10.31
C TYR A 472 -26.74 -3.12 -9.18
N ASP A 473 -27.20 -3.81 -8.14
CA ASP A 473 -27.86 -3.22 -6.96
C ASP A 473 -27.19 -3.71 -5.67
N ALA A 474 -26.29 -2.89 -5.12
CA ALA A 474 -25.59 -3.19 -3.86
C ALA A 474 -26.54 -3.20 -2.65
N GLN A 475 -27.75 -2.65 -2.79
CA GLN A 475 -28.73 -2.63 -1.70
C GLN A 475 -29.24 -4.04 -1.37
N ARG A 476 -29.20 -4.96 -2.34
CA ARG A 476 -29.64 -6.35 -2.15
C ARG A 476 -28.69 -7.16 -1.25
N SER A 477 -27.43 -6.73 -1.13
CA SER A 477 -26.35 -7.43 -0.45
C SER A 477 -25.85 -6.62 0.75
N SER A 478 -24.97 -5.63 0.57
CA SER A 478 -24.28 -4.92 1.66
C SER A 478 -25.21 -4.31 2.69
N ALA A 479 -26.29 -3.66 2.23
CA ALA A 479 -27.30 -3.05 3.08
C ALA A 479 -28.43 -4.01 3.51
N ASN A 480 -28.48 -5.23 2.97
CA ASN A 480 -29.49 -6.22 3.32
C ASN A 480 -29.06 -6.98 4.57
N THR A 481 -29.86 -6.86 5.63
CA THR A 481 -29.59 -7.52 6.92
C THR A 481 -29.79 -9.03 6.88
N ASN A 482 -30.48 -9.54 5.85
CA ASN A 482 -30.74 -10.97 5.64
C ASN A 482 -29.82 -11.60 4.59
N ASP A 483 -28.73 -10.93 4.21
CA ASP A 483 -27.74 -11.39 3.23
C ASP A 483 -26.33 -11.41 3.86
N LEU A 484 -25.48 -12.34 3.42
CA LEU A 484 -24.13 -12.51 3.96
C LEU A 484 -23.04 -11.77 3.16
N ARG A 485 -23.36 -11.19 2.00
CA ARG A 485 -22.44 -10.44 1.15
C ARG A 485 -22.25 -8.99 1.63
N GLY A 486 -21.05 -8.44 1.47
CA GLY A 486 -20.68 -7.09 1.91
C GLY A 486 -20.61 -6.97 3.44
N LYS A 487 -20.05 -7.98 4.11
CA LYS A 487 -20.07 -8.15 5.58
C LYS A 487 -18.71 -8.56 6.15
N VAL A 488 -18.56 -8.37 7.46
CA VAL A 488 -17.69 -9.21 8.29
C VAL A 488 -18.59 -10.18 9.04
N LEU A 489 -18.40 -11.47 8.83
CA LEU A 489 -19.10 -12.55 9.50
C LEU A 489 -18.25 -13.05 10.67
N ARG A 490 -18.89 -13.39 11.81
CA ARG A 490 -18.19 -13.91 12.99
C ARG A 490 -18.91 -15.10 13.58
N ILE A 491 -18.21 -16.23 13.68
CA ILE A 491 -18.74 -17.51 14.16
C ILE A 491 -17.78 -18.19 15.15
N LYS A 492 -18.29 -19.12 15.96
CA LYS A 492 -17.45 -20.01 16.78
C LYS A 492 -17.50 -21.43 16.21
N MET A 493 -16.36 -21.92 15.76
CA MET A 493 -16.21 -23.28 15.22
C MET A 493 -16.40 -24.35 16.30
N LYS A 494 -16.98 -25.49 15.90
CA LYS A 494 -17.04 -26.73 16.70
C LYS A 494 -16.18 -27.82 16.06
N ASP A 495 -15.87 -28.85 16.85
CA ASP A 495 -15.02 -29.96 16.44
C ASP A 495 -15.63 -30.81 15.31
N ASP A 496 -16.96 -30.84 15.21
CA ASP A 496 -17.70 -31.59 14.17
C ASP A 496 -17.81 -30.85 12.83
N GLY A 497 -17.22 -29.65 12.71
CA GLY A 497 -17.28 -28.82 11.51
C GLY A 497 -18.50 -27.91 11.44
N THR A 498 -19.43 -28.01 12.39
CA THR A 498 -20.52 -27.02 12.55
C THR A 498 -20.00 -25.78 13.30
N TYR A 499 -20.85 -24.76 13.40
CA TYR A 499 -20.54 -23.56 14.17
C TYR A 499 -21.68 -23.16 15.14
N SER A 500 -21.42 -22.14 15.94
CA SER A 500 -22.40 -21.46 16.78
C SER A 500 -22.25 -19.94 16.67
N ILE A 501 -23.31 -19.20 16.98
CA ILE A 501 -23.30 -17.74 16.92
C ILE A 501 -22.72 -17.16 18.23
N PRO A 502 -21.61 -16.42 18.18
CA PRO A 502 -21.06 -15.74 19.34
C PRO A 502 -21.92 -14.54 19.75
N ARG A 503 -21.89 -14.21 21.04
CA ARG A 503 -22.56 -13.00 21.54
C ARG A 503 -21.88 -11.74 20.99
N GLY A 504 -22.69 -10.70 20.79
CA GLY A 504 -22.22 -9.39 20.35
C GLY A 504 -22.08 -9.25 18.84
N ASN A 505 -22.60 -10.19 18.04
CA ASN A 505 -22.89 -9.95 16.63
C ASN A 505 -24.01 -8.92 16.49
N LEU A 506 -24.13 -8.31 15.32
CA LEU A 506 -25.03 -7.18 15.07
C LEU A 506 -26.50 -7.55 15.31
N PHE A 507 -26.87 -8.77 14.91
CA PHE A 507 -28.23 -9.29 15.06
C PHE A 507 -28.25 -10.51 15.97
N PRO A 508 -29.11 -10.52 17.02
CA PRO A 508 -29.31 -11.71 17.85
C PRO A 508 -29.89 -12.88 17.04
N GLU A 509 -29.51 -14.10 17.40
CA GLU A 509 -30.07 -15.33 16.82
C GLU A 509 -31.60 -15.38 16.97
N GLY A 510 -32.29 -15.75 15.88
CA GLY A 510 -33.76 -15.79 15.81
C GLY A 510 -34.43 -14.45 15.49
N THR A 511 -33.67 -13.37 15.28
CA THR A 511 -34.23 -12.09 14.83
C THR A 511 -34.72 -12.21 13.38
N GLU A 512 -36.01 -11.98 13.16
CA GLU A 512 -36.64 -12.11 11.84
C GLU A 512 -35.98 -11.17 10.81
N LYS A 513 -35.81 -11.62 9.57
CA LYS A 513 -35.20 -10.87 8.46
C LYS A 513 -33.75 -10.45 8.70
N THR A 514 -33.01 -11.21 9.50
CA THR A 514 -31.60 -10.95 9.75
C THR A 514 -30.77 -12.22 9.73
N ARG A 515 -29.48 -12.08 9.43
CA ARG A 515 -28.47 -13.13 9.57
C ARG A 515 -27.65 -12.91 10.85
N PRO A 516 -27.70 -13.84 11.83
CA PRO A 516 -27.00 -13.67 13.10
C PRO A 516 -25.47 -13.80 13.00
N GLU A 517 -24.95 -14.28 11.87
CA GLU A 517 -23.51 -14.35 11.58
C GLU A 517 -22.88 -12.95 11.41
N ILE A 518 -23.68 -11.93 11.06
CA ILE A 518 -23.20 -10.58 10.74
C ILE A 518 -22.62 -9.90 11.98
N PHE A 519 -21.34 -9.58 11.93
CA PHE A 519 -20.66 -8.70 12.89
C PHE A 519 -20.62 -7.26 12.37
N LEU A 520 -20.13 -7.06 11.14
CA LEU A 520 -20.18 -5.76 10.45
C LEU A 520 -20.99 -5.88 9.16
N MET A 521 -21.73 -4.83 8.82
CA MET A 521 -22.43 -4.70 7.53
C MET A 521 -22.14 -3.37 6.84
N GLY A 522 -22.58 -3.23 5.59
CA GLY A 522 -22.40 -1.99 4.84
C GLY A 522 -20.96 -1.81 4.32
N LEU A 523 -20.35 -2.90 3.85
CA LEU A 523 -19.03 -2.92 3.21
C LEU A 523 -19.19 -3.24 1.71
N ARG A 524 -18.27 -2.75 0.87
CA ARG A 524 -18.31 -2.96 -0.59
C ARG A 524 -17.39 -4.10 -1.01
N ASN A 525 -16.08 -3.86 -0.93
CA ASN A 525 -15.04 -4.80 -1.29
C ASN A 525 -13.96 -4.82 -0.20
N PRO A 526 -14.28 -5.37 0.99
CA PRO A 526 -13.31 -5.49 2.07
C PRO A 526 -12.31 -6.61 1.79
N PHE A 527 -11.39 -6.36 0.86
CA PHE A 527 -10.56 -7.42 0.29
C PHE A 527 -9.57 -8.02 1.30
N ARG A 528 -8.95 -7.17 2.14
CA ARG A 528 -8.07 -7.61 3.23
C ARG A 528 -8.41 -7.02 4.60
N PHE A 529 -8.20 -7.81 5.65
CA PHE A 529 -8.36 -7.45 7.05
C PHE A 529 -7.49 -8.30 7.98
N ASP A 530 -7.31 -7.81 9.21
CA ASP A 530 -6.75 -8.58 10.32
C ASP A 530 -7.59 -8.46 11.59
N VAL A 531 -7.40 -9.37 12.54
CA VAL A 531 -8.05 -9.34 13.85
C VAL A 531 -7.05 -9.55 14.99
N SER A 532 -7.06 -8.67 15.99
CA SER A 532 -6.22 -8.82 17.18
C SER A 532 -6.73 -9.95 18.09
N ASP A 533 -5.87 -10.40 19.00
CA ASP A 533 -6.24 -11.37 20.04
C ASP A 533 -7.45 -10.94 20.88
N GLU A 534 -7.60 -9.64 21.11
CA GLU A 534 -8.71 -9.06 21.85
C GLU A 534 -10.02 -8.96 21.04
N GLY A 535 -9.94 -9.17 19.72
CA GLY A 535 -11.07 -9.12 18.77
C GLY A 535 -11.28 -7.75 18.11
N PHE A 536 -10.24 -6.91 18.00
CA PHE A 536 -10.29 -5.70 17.16
C PHE A 536 -10.03 -6.07 15.71
N VAL A 537 -10.98 -5.73 14.84
CA VAL A 537 -10.93 -5.93 13.39
C VAL A 537 -10.38 -4.69 12.72
N TYR A 538 -9.38 -4.85 11.84
CA TYR A 538 -8.76 -3.82 11.03
C TYR A 538 -8.99 -4.12 9.56
N ILE A 539 -9.77 -3.32 8.86
CA ILE A 539 -10.30 -3.67 7.53
C ILE A 539 -10.11 -2.51 6.56
N GLY A 540 -9.55 -2.81 5.39
CA GLY A 540 -9.55 -1.92 4.23
C GLY A 540 -10.82 -2.14 3.42
N ASP A 541 -11.51 -1.08 3.01
CA ASP A 541 -12.71 -1.17 2.19
C ASP A 541 -12.73 -0.11 1.09
N TYR A 542 -13.28 -0.50 -0.06
CA TYR A 542 -13.26 0.25 -1.32
C TYR A 542 -14.57 1.01 -1.52
N SER A 543 -14.58 2.10 -2.30
CA SER A 543 -15.81 2.74 -2.81
C SER A 543 -15.59 3.12 -4.29
N PRO A 544 -16.64 3.42 -5.07
CA PRO A 544 -16.64 3.32 -6.54
C PRO A 544 -15.75 4.38 -7.20
N ASP A 545 -15.47 4.24 -8.50
CA ASP A 545 -14.31 4.87 -9.16
C ASP A 545 -14.46 6.36 -9.55
N ALA A 546 -15.51 7.05 -9.10
CA ALA A 546 -15.72 8.47 -9.41
C ALA A 546 -14.52 9.30 -8.95
N ARG A 547 -13.84 9.99 -9.88
CA ARG A 547 -12.63 10.77 -9.53
C ARG A 547 -12.89 12.12 -8.87
N LEU A 548 -14.11 12.61 -8.97
CA LEU A 548 -14.51 13.93 -8.45
C LEU A 548 -15.85 13.83 -7.73
N PRO A 549 -16.08 14.68 -6.71
CA PRO A 549 -17.38 14.82 -6.08
C PRO A 549 -18.40 15.41 -7.06
N HIS A 550 -19.69 15.06 -6.88
CA HIS A 550 -20.78 15.65 -7.67
C HIS A 550 -22.04 15.91 -6.83
N PRO A 551 -22.64 17.12 -6.90
CA PRO A 551 -23.76 17.52 -6.04
C PRO A 551 -25.02 16.66 -6.22
N ASP A 552 -25.25 16.13 -7.42
CA ASP A 552 -26.42 15.26 -7.69
C ASP A 552 -26.14 13.77 -7.44
N ARG A 553 -24.91 13.36 -7.12
CA ARG A 553 -24.53 11.94 -7.04
C ARG A 553 -23.87 11.53 -5.71
N GLY A 554 -22.96 12.33 -5.19
CA GLY A 554 -22.27 12.07 -3.93
C GLY A 554 -20.78 12.38 -3.95
N PRO A 555 -20.02 11.85 -2.98
CA PRO A 555 -18.57 12.01 -2.91
C PRO A 555 -17.85 11.23 -4.02
N GLU A 556 -16.61 11.61 -4.28
CA GLU A 556 -15.65 10.81 -5.07
C GLU A 556 -15.31 9.47 -4.40
N GLY A 557 -14.71 8.58 -5.18
CA GLY A 557 -14.15 7.31 -4.74
C GLY A 557 -13.13 7.47 -3.63
N THR A 558 -13.33 6.66 -2.61
CA THR A 558 -12.70 6.74 -1.30
C THR A 558 -12.22 5.36 -0.86
N GLY A 559 -10.96 5.27 -0.45
CA GLY A 559 -10.42 4.12 0.28
C GLY A 559 -10.62 4.36 1.77
N ARG A 560 -11.14 3.37 2.49
CA ARG A 560 -11.46 3.47 3.91
C ARG A 560 -10.67 2.45 4.72
N TRP A 561 -10.28 2.84 5.92
CA TRP A 561 -9.77 1.93 6.94
C TRP A 561 -10.58 2.05 8.22
N ILE A 562 -11.05 0.90 8.70
CA ILE A 562 -11.93 0.79 9.86
C ILE A 562 -11.24 -0.07 10.92
N ALA A 563 -11.28 0.39 12.17
CA ALA A 563 -10.78 -0.32 13.34
C ALA A 563 -11.87 -0.41 14.41
N THR A 564 -12.33 -1.63 14.74
CA THR A 564 -13.46 -1.81 15.67
C THR A 564 -13.45 -3.18 16.35
N ASN A 565 -13.98 -3.23 17.57
CA ASN A 565 -14.39 -4.49 18.22
C ASN A 565 -15.89 -4.52 18.52
N LYS A 566 -16.66 -3.60 17.92
CA LYS A 566 -18.11 -3.48 18.06
C LYS A 566 -18.79 -3.77 16.74
N ALA A 567 -19.92 -4.48 16.83
CA ALA A 567 -20.78 -4.69 15.69
C ALA A 567 -21.40 -3.37 15.22
N GLY A 568 -21.57 -3.20 13.91
CA GLY A 568 -22.06 -1.94 13.34
C GLY A 568 -22.35 -1.98 11.84
N ASN A 569 -22.97 -0.89 11.35
CA ASN A 569 -23.22 -0.64 9.93
C ASN A 569 -22.25 0.45 9.42
N TYR A 570 -21.51 0.17 8.36
CA TYR A 570 -20.51 1.07 7.75
C TYR A 570 -20.99 1.72 6.45
N GLY A 571 -22.29 1.65 6.19
CA GLY A 571 -23.02 2.61 5.37
C GLY A 571 -23.15 2.28 3.89
N TRP A 572 -22.28 1.45 3.30
CA TRP A 572 -22.40 1.12 1.87
C TRP A 572 -23.72 0.40 1.57
N PRO A 573 -24.49 0.82 0.52
CA PRO A 573 -24.12 1.77 -0.54
C PRO A 573 -24.66 3.21 -0.36
N TYR A 574 -25.17 3.55 0.82
CA TYR A 574 -25.84 4.83 1.09
C TYR A 574 -24.89 5.93 1.58
N CYS A 575 -23.89 5.58 2.37
CA CYS A 575 -22.98 6.54 3.01
C CYS A 575 -21.56 5.99 3.09
N ASN A 576 -20.57 6.85 2.91
CA ASN A 576 -19.16 6.51 3.15
C ASN A 576 -18.79 6.60 4.64
N THR A 577 -19.39 7.54 5.36
CA THR A 577 -19.27 7.74 6.81
C THR A 577 -20.51 8.54 7.27
N PRO A 578 -20.79 8.74 8.57
CA PRO A 578 -22.06 9.33 9.05
C PRO A 578 -22.42 10.72 8.52
N ASP A 579 -21.46 11.50 8.03
CA ASP A 579 -21.67 12.84 7.48
C ASP A 579 -21.45 12.93 5.96
N MET A 580 -21.03 11.84 5.30
CA MET A 580 -20.82 11.78 3.84
C MET A 580 -21.83 10.85 3.16
N PRO A 581 -23.07 11.31 2.92
CA PRO A 581 -24.08 10.55 2.17
C PRO A 581 -23.83 10.59 0.67
N TYR A 582 -24.15 9.49 -0.02
CA TYR A 582 -24.47 9.55 -1.45
C TYR A 582 -25.85 10.21 -1.66
N ILE A 583 -26.14 10.55 -2.91
CA ILE A 583 -27.44 11.09 -3.32
C ILE A 583 -28.27 9.95 -3.91
N ASP A 584 -29.47 9.75 -3.40
CA ASP A 584 -30.45 8.85 -4.01
C ASP A 584 -30.73 9.31 -5.45
N PHE A 585 -30.63 8.39 -6.40
CA PHE A 585 -30.64 8.71 -7.82
C PHE A 585 -31.55 7.75 -8.59
N ASP A 586 -32.51 8.33 -9.32
CA ASP A 586 -33.41 7.55 -10.16
C ASP A 586 -32.77 7.29 -11.52
N PHE A 587 -32.28 6.08 -11.75
CA PHE A 587 -31.59 5.73 -12.99
C PHE A 587 -32.49 5.69 -14.22
N ALA A 588 -33.81 5.50 -14.06
CA ALA A 588 -34.74 5.48 -15.18
C ALA A 588 -35.02 6.89 -15.72
N THR A 589 -35.10 7.88 -14.81
CA THR A 589 -35.38 9.28 -15.16
C THR A 589 -34.14 10.17 -15.14
N ARG A 590 -33.02 9.66 -14.61
CA ARG A 590 -31.74 10.34 -14.37
C ARG A 590 -31.87 11.59 -13.50
N THR A 591 -32.64 11.50 -12.41
CA THR A 591 -32.88 12.62 -11.49
C THR A 591 -32.48 12.31 -10.05
N PRO A 592 -31.80 13.24 -9.34
CA PRO A 592 -31.52 13.09 -7.91
C PRO A 592 -32.79 13.25 -7.05
N LYS A 593 -32.87 12.47 -5.97
CA LYS A 593 -33.97 12.46 -4.98
C LYS A 593 -33.58 13.07 -3.63
N GLY A 594 -32.29 13.34 -3.41
CA GLY A 594 -31.75 13.93 -2.19
C GLY A 594 -30.72 13.04 -1.50
N ALA A 595 -29.99 13.59 -0.53
CA ALA A 595 -29.01 12.83 0.23
C ALA A 595 -29.66 11.76 1.12
N PHE A 596 -29.01 10.60 1.25
CA PHE A 596 -29.42 9.58 2.20
C PHE A 596 -29.30 10.06 3.66
N ASP A 597 -30.16 9.56 4.55
CA ASP A 597 -30.05 9.78 5.98
C ASP A 597 -29.13 8.73 6.61
N CYS A 598 -27.86 9.08 6.83
CA CYS A 598 -26.89 8.17 7.43
C CYS A 598 -27.17 7.84 8.91
N ALA A 599 -28.02 8.62 9.60
CA ALA A 599 -28.41 8.32 10.98
C ALA A 599 -29.50 7.24 11.07
N ALA A 600 -30.27 7.04 10.00
CA ALA A 600 -31.28 6.01 9.88
C ALA A 600 -31.48 5.59 8.40
N PRO A 601 -30.51 4.88 7.78
CA PRO A 601 -30.61 4.54 6.37
C PRO A 601 -31.83 3.64 6.10
N ILE A 602 -32.45 3.85 4.94
CA ILE A 602 -33.63 3.10 4.51
C ILE A 602 -33.27 2.27 3.28
N ASN A 603 -33.45 0.95 3.38
CA ASN A 603 -33.31 0.04 2.26
C ASN A 603 -34.67 -0.27 1.62
N ASP A 604 -35.04 0.57 0.66
CA ASP A 604 -36.27 0.48 -0.14
C ASP A 604 -36.09 -0.30 -1.45
N SER A 605 -34.93 -0.94 -1.66
CA SER A 605 -34.69 -1.74 -2.86
C SER A 605 -35.77 -2.81 -3.03
N PRO A 606 -36.26 -3.02 -4.27
CA PRO A 606 -37.20 -4.11 -4.57
C PRO A 606 -36.59 -5.50 -4.34
N ARG A 607 -35.27 -5.59 -4.14
CA ARG A 607 -34.51 -6.83 -3.90
C ARG A 607 -34.15 -7.03 -2.43
N ASN A 608 -34.57 -6.13 -1.54
CA ASN A 608 -34.32 -6.26 -0.11
C ASN A 608 -35.19 -7.35 0.53
N THR A 609 -34.55 -8.34 1.13
CA THR A 609 -35.22 -9.40 1.93
C THR A 609 -35.10 -9.17 3.45
N GLY A 610 -34.32 -8.17 3.85
CA GLY A 610 -33.98 -7.86 5.23
C GLY A 610 -34.90 -6.83 5.87
N LEU A 611 -34.37 -6.16 6.89
CA LEU A 611 -34.97 -5.00 7.50
C LEU A 611 -34.96 -3.83 6.52
N ARG A 612 -36.02 -3.02 6.58
CA ARG A 612 -36.13 -1.78 5.80
C ARG A 612 -35.41 -0.62 6.48
N GLU A 613 -35.57 -0.49 7.79
CA GLU A 613 -34.85 0.50 8.60
C GLU A 613 -33.55 -0.12 9.09
N LEU A 614 -32.42 0.48 8.71
CA LEU A 614 -31.10 -0.05 9.02
C LEU A 614 -30.53 0.61 10.29
N PRO A 615 -29.57 -0.05 10.97
CA PRO A 615 -28.77 0.60 12.00
C PRO A 615 -28.08 1.84 11.44
N LYS A 616 -27.89 2.85 12.31
CA LYS A 616 -27.10 4.05 11.98
C LYS A 616 -25.73 3.69 11.42
N VAL A 617 -25.20 4.55 10.56
CA VAL A 617 -23.83 4.43 10.06
C VAL A 617 -22.85 4.75 11.20
N GLU A 618 -21.79 3.96 11.32
CA GLU A 618 -20.69 4.15 12.26
C GLU A 618 -19.51 4.89 11.58
N PRO A 619 -18.72 5.67 12.34
CA PRO A 619 -17.56 6.38 11.79
C PRO A 619 -16.42 5.45 11.40
N VAL A 620 -15.61 5.88 10.45
CA VAL A 620 -14.35 5.25 10.05
C VAL A 620 -13.14 6.02 10.60
N GLN A 621 -12.01 5.35 10.81
CA GLN A 621 -10.82 5.95 11.44
C GLN A 621 -9.95 6.72 10.43
N PHE A 622 -9.91 6.26 9.18
CA PHE A 622 -9.06 6.83 8.14
C PHE A 622 -9.70 6.64 6.77
N TRP A 623 -9.59 7.65 5.91
CA TRP A 623 -10.04 7.57 4.52
C TRP A 623 -9.31 8.57 3.61
N TYR A 624 -9.19 8.24 2.33
CA TYR A 624 -8.45 9.00 1.31
C TYR A 624 -9.04 8.80 -0.10
N THR A 625 -8.67 9.66 -1.05
CA THR A 625 -9.12 9.57 -2.45
C THR A 625 -7.95 9.40 -3.45
N PHE A 626 -8.29 9.36 -4.74
CA PHE A 626 -7.34 9.39 -5.85
C PHE A 626 -6.31 10.54 -5.78
N ASN A 627 -6.69 11.64 -5.11
CA ASN A 627 -5.87 12.85 -5.00
C ASN A 627 -5.01 12.91 -3.72
N GLY A 628 -5.01 11.86 -2.89
CA GLY A 628 -4.30 11.87 -1.61
C GLY A 628 -4.90 12.82 -0.57
N THR A 629 -6.10 13.32 -0.84
CA THR A 629 -6.85 14.20 0.04
C THR A 629 -7.90 13.41 0.80
N THR A 630 -8.40 13.99 1.88
CA THR A 630 -9.59 13.46 2.56
C THR A 630 -10.83 14.15 1.98
N PRO A 631 -11.80 13.38 1.45
CA PRO A 631 -13.07 13.93 0.98
C PRO A 631 -13.91 14.44 2.16
N CYS A 632 -14.76 15.42 1.89
CA CYS A 632 -15.61 16.07 2.88
C CYS A 632 -16.97 16.48 2.27
N PRO A 633 -18.04 16.58 3.09
CA PRO A 633 -19.37 16.98 2.62
C PRO A 633 -19.39 18.34 1.92
N GLU A 634 -18.54 19.27 2.34
CA GLU A 634 -18.44 20.63 1.80
C GLU A 634 -18.06 20.68 0.31
N ALA A 635 -17.42 19.61 -0.20
CA ALA A 635 -17.01 19.52 -1.59
C ALA A 635 -18.17 19.28 -2.58
N TYR A 636 -19.34 18.84 -2.12
CA TYR A 636 -20.50 18.55 -3.00
C TYR A 636 -21.86 18.95 -2.44
N LEU A 637 -22.02 19.10 -1.13
CA LEU A 637 -23.30 19.48 -0.51
C LEU A 637 -23.44 21.00 -0.30
N GLN A 638 -22.39 21.79 -0.56
CA GLN A 638 -22.41 23.25 -0.44
C GLN A 638 -22.32 23.93 -1.81
N THR A 639 -22.94 25.11 -1.91
CA THR A 639 -22.92 25.95 -3.11
C THR A 639 -22.44 27.36 -2.76
N PRO A 640 -21.26 27.79 -3.25
CA PRO A 640 -20.30 27.03 -4.05
C PRO A 640 -19.62 25.91 -3.22
N ALA A 641 -19.19 24.85 -3.90
CA ALA A 641 -18.39 23.79 -3.28
C ALA A 641 -17.12 24.37 -2.65
N GLN A 642 -16.73 23.85 -1.49
CA GLN A 642 -15.50 24.25 -0.80
C GLN A 642 -14.49 23.11 -0.82
N ALA A 643 -13.21 23.46 -0.88
CA ALA A 643 -12.14 22.48 -0.80
C ALA A 643 -12.05 21.92 0.63
N CYS A 644 -11.68 20.64 0.73
CA CYS A 644 -11.39 20.01 2.00
C CYS A 644 -9.97 20.40 2.43
N ASP A 645 -9.83 20.96 3.63
CA ASP A 645 -8.54 21.48 4.14
C ASP A 645 -7.54 20.38 4.54
N PHE A 646 -7.84 19.11 4.25
CA PHE A 646 -7.20 17.99 4.91
C PHE A 646 -6.61 16.95 3.93
N THR A 647 -5.30 16.68 4.05
CA THR A 647 -4.56 15.82 3.15
C THR A 647 -3.75 14.76 3.89
N TRP A 648 -3.49 13.64 3.22
CA TRP A 648 -2.54 12.61 3.64
C TRP A 648 -1.39 12.56 2.62
N PRO A 649 -0.44 13.51 2.66
CA PRO A 649 0.61 13.61 1.64
C PRO A 649 1.41 12.31 1.48
N VAL A 650 1.55 11.57 2.58
CA VAL A 650 2.24 10.29 2.66
C VAL A 650 1.63 9.22 1.72
N ILE A 651 0.30 9.21 1.59
CA ILE A 651 -0.45 8.23 0.78
C ILE A 651 -0.28 8.52 -0.72
N GLY A 652 -0.01 9.77 -1.08
CA GLY A 652 0.23 10.22 -2.46
C GLY A 652 -1.03 10.26 -3.32
N THR A 653 -0.88 10.25 -4.64
CA THR A 653 -1.97 10.19 -5.63
C THR A 653 -1.92 8.86 -6.39
N GLY A 654 -2.99 8.51 -7.10
CA GLY A 654 -3.07 7.29 -7.90
C GLY A 654 -4.43 6.63 -7.78
N GLY A 655 -4.53 5.34 -8.16
CA GLY A 655 -5.71 4.53 -7.86
C GLY A 655 -6.02 4.49 -6.36
N VAL A 656 -7.14 3.89 -6.00
CA VAL A 656 -7.52 3.67 -4.61
C VAL A 656 -7.69 2.18 -4.47
N GLY A 657 -6.87 1.48 -3.70
CA GLY A 657 -6.94 0.04 -3.47
C GLY A 657 -6.46 -0.32 -2.07
N PRO A 658 -7.20 0.05 -1.02
CA PRO A 658 -6.78 -0.16 0.36
C PRO A 658 -6.80 -1.65 0.74
N MET A 659 -5.67 -2.16 1.23
CA MET A 659 -5.56 -3.46 1.86
C MET A 659 -5.50 -3.30 3.37
N GLY A 660 -6.40 -3.95 4.11
CA GLY A 660 -6.25 -4.09 5.57
C GLY A 660 -5.13 -5.09 5.86
N GLY A 661 -4.02 -4.65 6.45
CA GLY A 661 -2.89 -5.52 6.74
C GLY A 661 -2.80 -5.93 8.21
N PRO A 662 -1.78 -6.73 8.55
CA PRO A 662 -1.64 -7.33 9.87
C PRO A 662 -1.25 -6.31 10.94
N ILE A 663 -1.66 -6.58 12.17
CA ILE A 663 -1.16 -5.87 13.35
C ILE A 663 0.16 -6.48 13.81
N TYR A 664 1.19 -5.65 13.95
CA TYR A 664 2.44 -6.10 14.57
C TYR A 664 2.28 -6.15 16.09
N LYS A 665 2.68 -7.27 16.68
CA LYS A 665 2.78 -7.46 18.12
C LYS A 665 4.21 -7.79 18.46
N TYR A 666 4.86 -6.89 19.19
CA TYR A 666 6.24 -7.11 19.58
C TYR A 666 6.32 -8.18 20.66
N ASP A 667 7.10 -9.23 20.40
CA ASP A 667 7.46 -10.22 21.41
C ASP A 667 8.90 -9.98 21.88
N LYS A 668 9.03 -9.54 23.14
CA LYS A 668 10.33 -9.33 23.78
C LYS A 668 11.10 -10.64 24.02
N ASP A 669 10.39 -11.77 24.15
CA ASP A 669 10.95 -13.08 24.46
C ASP A 669 11.27 -13.89 23.17
N LEU A 670 10.89 -13.36 21.99
CA LEU A 670 11.26 -13.92 20.70
C LEU A 670 12.74 -13.63 20.38
N GLU A 671 13.55 -14.68 20.37
CA GLU A 671 14.95 -14.63 19.93
C GLU A 671 15.01 -14.65 18.39
N SER A 672 15.05 -13.45 17.78
CA SER A 672 15.16 -13.27 16.34
C SER A 672 15.96 -12.01 16.03
N GLU A 673 16.97 -12.14 15.17
CA GLU A 673 17.79 -11.02 14.70
C GLU A 673 17.10 -10.20 13.60
N VAL A 674 15.96 -10.67 13.10
CA VAL A 674 15.24 -10.08 11.95
C VAL A 674 13.87 -9.53 12.30
N LYS A 675 13.41 -9.73 13.55
CA LYS A 675 12.10 -9.26 14.01
C LYS A 675 12.00 -7.74 13.96
N PHE A 676 10.80 -7.23 13.70
CA PHE A 676 10.59 -5.80 13.69
C PHE A 676 10.81 -5.19 15.09
N PRO A 677 11.23 -3.91 15.17
CA PRO A 677 11.47 -3.27 16.47
C PRO A 677 10.19 -3.03 17.27
N GLU A 678 10.33 -2.95 18.60
CA GLU A 678 9.25 -2.61 19.54
C GLU A 678 8.54 -1.29 19.20
N TYR A 679 9.22 -0.37 18.48
CA TYR A 679 8.62 0.84 17.92
C TYR A 679 7.29 0.58 17.20
N TYR A 680 7.19 -0.54 16.47
CA TYR A 680 6.00 -0.90 15.71
C TYR A 680 4.98 -1.68 16.53
N ASP A 681 5.17 -1.90 17.84
CA ASP A 681 4.19 -2.63 18.64
C ASP A 681 2.81 -1.96 18.53
N ASN A 682 1.81 -2.76 18.13
CA ASN A 682 0.46 -2.35 17.79
C ASN A 682 0.29 -1.48 16.54
N ALA A 683 1.33 -1.30 15.72
CA ALA A 683 1.17 -0.72 14.40
C ALA A 683 0.46 -1.71 13.47
N VAL A 684 -0.33 -1.18 12.54
CA VAL A 684 -1.00 -1.97 11.50
C VAL A 684 -0.33 -1.67 10.18
N VAL A 685 0.07 -2.71 9.45
CA VAL A 685 0.57 -2.56 8.09
C VAL A 685 -0.62 -2.21 7.19
N PHE A 686 -0.49 -1.20 6.35
CA PHE A 686 -1.52 -0.81 5.40
C PHE A 686 -0.95 -0.84 3.99
N GLY A 687 -1.48 -1.73 3.16
CA GLY A 687 -1.06 -1.88 1.76
C GLY A 687 -1.95 -1.08 0.84
N GLU A 688 -1.37 -0.57 -0.24
CA GLU A 688 -2.09 0.14 -1.29
C GLU A 688 -1.81 -0.58 -2.61
N PHE A 689 -2.78 -1.39 -3.04
CA PHE A 689 -2.67 -2.27 -4.20
C PHE A 689 -2.32 -1.50 -5.48
N THR A 690 -3.00 -0.38 -5.71
CA THR A 690 -2.89 0.37 -6.96
C THR A 690 -1.67 1.28 -7.02
N ARG A 691 -1.05 1.57 -5.87
CA ARG A 691 0.10 2.49 -5.74
C ARG A 691 1.41 1.80 -5.40
N ASP A 692 1.41 0.47 -5.31
CA ASP A 692 2.58 -0.35 -5.03
C ASP A 692 3.33 0.04 -3.75
N LYS A 693 2.57 0.31 -2.67
CA LYS A 693 3.14 0.86 -1.43
C LYS A 693 2.60 0.20 -0.18
N PHE A 694 3.44 0.22 0.84
CA PHE A 694 3.07 -0.07 2.22
C PHE A 694 3.25 1.16 3.10
N PHE A 695 2.43 1.22 4.13
CA PHE A 695 2.45 2.23 5.17
C PHE A 695 2.35 1.57 6.53
N MET A 696 2.84 2.26 7.56
CA MET A 696 2.67 1.85 8.95
C MET A 696 1.66 2.77 9.62
N MET A 697 0.50 2.22 9.95
CA MET A 697 -0.54 2.91 10.71
C MET A 697 -0.27 2.73 12.19
N ARG A 698 0.15 3.80 12.86
CA ARG A 698 0.52 3.75 14.27
C ARG A 698 -0.74 3.85 15.13
N THR A 699 -1.07 2.79 15.87
CA THR A 699 -2.31 2.71 16.65
C THR A 699 -2.05 2.49 18.15
N ASN A 700 -3.11 2.41 18.95
CA ASN A 700 -3.06 1.95 20.35
C ASN A 700 -3.36 0.45 20.49
N GLY A 701 -3.31 -0.31 19.40
CA GLY A 701 -3.75 -1.70 19.32
C GLY A 701 -5.26 -1.86 19.41
N ARG A 702 -6.00 -0.78 19.12
CA ARG A 702 -7.46 -0.70 19.20
C ARG A 702 -8.00 0.24 18.10
N ASP A 703 -9.02 1.04 18.40
CA ASP A 703 -9.76 1.92 17.50
C ASP A 703 -9.15 3.31 17.27
N ARG A 704 -7.98 3.60 17.87
CA ARG A 704 -7.35 4.92 17.76
C ARG A 704 -6.14 4.88 16.84
N LEU A 705 -6.25 5.57 15.71
CA LEU A 705 -5.13 5.92 14.83
C LEU A 705 -4.44 7.18 15.36
N PHE A 706 -3.12 7.12 15.49
CA PHE A 706 -2.31 8.29 15.83
C PHE A 706 -1.71 8.92 14.59
N ASP A 707 -1.20 8.12 13.66
CA ASP A 707 -0.45 8.60 12.50
C ASP A 707 -0.34 7.54 11.40
N VAL A 708 -0.01 7.97 10.18
CA VAL A 708 0.25 7.13 9.02
C VAL A 708 1.63 7.43 8.48
N GLU A 709 2.53 6.47 8.55
CA GLU A 709 3.95 6.64 8.25
C GLU A 709 4.32 5.94 6.93
N SER A 710 5.20 6.56 6.13
CA SER A 710 5.83 5.86 5.02
C SER A 710 6.65 4.68 5.52
N PHE A 711 6.49 3.53 4.87
CA PHE A 711 7.26 2.34 5.17
C PHE A 711 7.99 1.88 3.91
N VAL A 712 9.33 1.88 3.97
CA VAL A 712 10.24 1.47 2.88
C VAL A 712 9.79 1.92 1.47
N PRO A 713 9.50 3.22 1.25
CA PRO A 713 8.87 3.71 0.02
C PRO A 713 9.75 3.63 -1.24
N ASN A 714 11.03 3.30 -1.08
CA ASN A 714 11.96 3.08 -2.20
C ASN A 714 12.13 1.60 -2.52
N THR A 715 11.53 0.70 -1.74
CA THR A 715 11.51 -0.73 -2.07
C THR A 715 10.48 -0.95 -3.17
N PRO A 716 10.85 -1.62 -4.28
CA PRO A 716 9.92 -1.90 -5.34
C PRO A 716 8.90 -2.94 -4.87
N PHE A 717 7.63 -2.58 -4.98
CA PHE A 717 6.52 -3.52 -4.87
C PHE A 717 5.73 -3.55 -6.18
N SER A 718 4.95 -4.60 -6.40
CA SER A 718 4.00 -4.66 -7.51
C SER A 718 2.69 -5.29 -7.04
N SER A 719 1.69 -4.45 -6.80
CA SER A 719 0.33 -4.84 -6.43
C SER A 719 0.28 -5.73 -5.17
N PRO A 720 0.55 -5.19 -3.96
CA PRO A 720 0.46 -5.92 -2.69
C PRO A 720 -0.85 -6.71 -2.53
N MET A 721 -0.77 -8.04 -2.52
CA MET A 721 -1.94 -8.93 -2.56
C MET A 721 -2.31 -9.47 -1.19
N ASP A 722 -1.33 -9.89 -0.38
CA ASP A 722 -1.54 -10.36 0.99
C ASP A 722 -0.27 -10.20 1.83
N MET A 723 -0.41 -10.21 3.15
CA MET A 723 0.69 -9.98 4.10
C MET A 723 0.39 -10.54 5.49
N GLU A 724 1.40 -11.12 6.13
CA GLU A 724 1.29 -11.74 7.46
C GLU A 724 2.63 -11.63 8.20
N PHE A 725 2.60 -11.42 9.52
CA PHE A 725 3.81 -11.55 10.33
C PHE A 725 4.05 -13.03 10.66
N GLY A 726 5.26 -13.51 10.37
CA GLY A 726 5.67 -14.88 10.69
C GLY A 726 6.14 -15.05 12.15
N PRO A 727 6.40 -16.30 12.57
CA PRO A 727 6.86 -16.61 13.93
C PRO A 727 8.25 -16.06 14.26
N ASP A 728 9.03 -15.64 13.25
CA ASP A 728 10.33 -14.99 13.39
C ASP A 728 10.22 -13.46 13.56
N GLY A 729 9.01 -12.91 13.52
CA GLY A 729 8.74 -11.47 13.61
C GLY A 729 9.00 -10.70 12.32
N SER A 730 9.22 -11.40 11.20
CA SER A 730 9.36 -10.82 9.86
C SER A 730 7.99 -10.64 9.19
N LEU A 731 7.87 -9.68 8.27
CA LEU A 731 6.64 -9.46 7.50
C LEU A 731 6.72 -10.20 6.16
N TYR A 732 5.90 -11.23 5.98
CA TYR A 732 5.77 -11.95 4.72
C TYR A 732 4.80 -11.19 3.82
N VAL A 733 5.13 -11.11 2.53
CA VAL A 733 4.39 -10.32 1.55
C VAL A 733 4.20 -11.15 0.29
N LEU A 734 2.98 -11.14 -0.23
CA LEU A 734 2.63 -11.71 -1.52
C LEU A 734 2.21 -10.57 -2.46
N GLU A 735 2.81 -10.56 -3.64
CA GLU A 735 2.61 -9.54 -4.67
C GLU A 735 1.97 -10.15 -5.90
N TYR A 736 0.99 -9.45 -6.46
CA TYR A 736 0.26 -9.93 -7.62
C TYR A 736 0.95 -9.64 -8.95
N GLY A 737 1.79 -8.61 -9.02
CA GLY A 737 2.39 -8.11 -10.27
C GLY A 737 1.44 -7.24 -11.10
N LYS A 738 1.95 -6.65 -12.19
CA LYS A 738 1.14 -5.94 -13.20
C LYS A 738 0.51 -6.89 -14.22
N GLY A 739 -0.73 -6.59 -14.58
CA GLY A 739 -1.63 -7.50 -15.31
C GLY A 739 -2.57 -8.24 -14.38
N PHE A 740 -3.46 -9.07 -14.92
CA PHE A 740 -4.48 -9.73 -14.11
C PHE A 740 -4.93 -11.05 -14.74
N PHE A 741 -5.33 -12.00 -13.89
CA PHE A 741 -5.91 -13.31 -14.21
C PHE A 741 -4.93 -14.28 -14.87
N ARG A 742 -3.65 -14.15 -14.50
CA ARG A 742 -2.54 -15.02 -14.93
C ARG A 742 -1.42 -14.99 -13.90
N ALA A 743 -0.44 -15.89 -14.07
CA ALA A 743 0.87 -15.71 -13.45
C ALA A 743 1.56 -14.48 -14.05
N ASN A 744 1.74 -13.43 -13.25
CA ASN A 744 2.40 -12.20 -13.69
C ASN A 744 3.91 -12.30 -13.48
N PRO A 745 4.75 -11.77 -14.40
CA PRO A 745 6.21 -11.84 -14.27
C PRO A 745 6.79 -11.17 -13.02
N GLU A 746 6.07 -10.21 -12.44
CA GLU A 746 6.49 -9.49 -11.23
C GLU A 746 5.86 -10.05 -9.94
N ALA A 747 4.97 -11.04 -10.08
CA ALA A 747 4.35 -11.67 -8.92
C ALA A 747 5.43 -12.38 -8.11
N GLN A 748 5.41 -12.20 -6.80
CA GLN A 748 6.37 -12.87 -5.94
C GLN A 748 5.85 -13.05 -4.52
N LEU A 749 6.28 -14.13 -3.87
CA LEU A 749 6.31 -14.27 -2.42
C LEU A 749 7.66 -13.74 -1.93
N SER A 750 7.64 -12.80 -1.00
CA SER A 750 8.82 -12.20 -0.39
C SER A 750 8.67 -12.07 1.12
N VAL A 751 9.76 -11.75 1.81
CA VAL A 751 9.79 -11.42 3.23
C VAL A 751 10.53 -10.11 3.45
N ILE A 752 9.97 -9.24 4.28
CA ILE A 752 10.59 -8.02 4.76
C ILE A 752 11.14 -8.27 6.17
N ARG A 753 12.43 -8.01 6.35
CA ARG A 753 13.16 -8.22 7.60
C ARG A 753 13.74 -6.91 8.10
N TYR A 754 13.81 -6.76 9.42
CA TYR A 754 14.58 -5.68 10.03
C TYR A 754 16.02 -6.16 10.26
N VAL A 755 16.94 -5.66 9.44
CA VAL A 755 18.36 -6.00 9.48
C VAL A 755 19.17 -4.75 9.78
N LYS A 756 19.43 -4.51 11.06
CA LYS A 756 20.31 -3.42 11.50
C LYS A 756 21.76 -3.80 11.19
N GLY A 757 22.21 -3.55 9.96
CA GLY A 757 23.56 -3.91 9.49
C GLY A 757 23.63 -4.08 7.97
N THR A 758 24.52 -4.96 7.52
CA THR A 758 24.52 -5.38 6.10
C THR A 758 23.22 -6.13 5.78
N ARG A 759 22.81 -6.15 4.53
CA ARG A 759 21.63 -6.81 3.98
C ARG A 759 22.08 -8.06 3.22
N ALA A 760 21.18 -9.01 3.00
CA ALA A 760 21.46 -10.16 2.17
C ALA A 760 21.59 -9.76 0.69
N PRO A 761 22.35 -10.53 -0.12
CA PRO A 761 22.39 -10.31 -1.56
C PRO A 761 21.01 -10.57 -2.18
N VAL A 762 20.77 -9.97 -3.35
CA VAL A 762 19.59 -10.23 -4.17
C VAL A 762 19.96 -11.25 -5.25
N ALA A 763 19.31 -12.40 -5.24
CA ALA A 763 19.48 -13.42 -6.27
C ALA A 763 18.54 -13.13 -7.45
N ASP A 764 19.04 -13.34 -8.67
CA ASP A 764 18.27 -13.41 -9.91
C ASP A 764 18.57 -14.75 -10.58
N LEU A 765 17.53 -15.48 -10.95
CA LEU A 765 17.65 -16.82 -11.53
C LEU A 765 16.85 -16.88 -12.83
N GLN A 766 17.56 -16.93 -13.97
CA GLN A 766 16.97 -17.19 -15.28
C GLN A 766 17.31 -18.61 -15.73
N ALA A 767 16.33 -19.30 -16.30
CA ALA A 767 16.48 -20.65 -16.85
C ALA A 767 15.75 -20.76 -18.19
N SER A 768 16.41 -21.30 -19.23
CA SER A 768 15.79 -21.47 -20.54
C SER A 768 16.35 -22.66 -21.33
N PRO A 769 15.51 -23.55 -21.87
CA PRO A 769 14.07 -23.67 -21.61
C PRO A 769 13.79 -24.28 -20.21
N THR A 770 12.58 -24.09 -19.67
CA THR A 770 12.15 -24.72 -18.39
C THR A 770 11.38 -26.03 -18.57
N SER A 771 11.04 -26.39 -19.80
CA SER A 771 10.43 -27.67 -20.13
C SER A 771 10.86 -28.18 -21.50
N GLY A 772 10.76 -29.49 -21.73
CA GLY A 772 11.12 -30.12 -22.99
C GLY A 772 11.41 -31.61 -22.89
N GLN A 773 11.80 -32.23 -24.01
CA GLN A 773 12.13 -33.67 -24.09
C GLN A 773 13.55 -33.98 -23.62
N ALA A 774 13.76 -35.16 -23.02
CA ALA A 774 15.09 -35.65 -22.69
C ALA A 774 15.88 -36.07 -23.96
N PRO A 775 17.21 -35.80 -24.02
CA PRO A 775 17.97 -34.97 -23.09
C PRO A 775 17.66 -33.49 -23.28
N LEU A 776 17.39 -32.78 -22.17
CA LEU A 776 17.09 -31.35 -22.15
C LEU A 776 18.30 -30.58 -21.62
N THR A 777 18.94 -29.77 -22.47
CA THR A 777 19.96 -28.82 -22.02
C THR A 777 19.30 -27.49 -21.67
N VAL A 778 19.46 -27.07 -20.43
CA VAL A 778 18.96 -25.79 -19.90
C VAL A 778 20.14 -24.84 -19.70
N ASN A 779 20.00 -23.61 -20.18
CA ASN A 779 20.94 -22.53 -19.90
C ASN A 779 20.45 -21.76 -18.68
N PHE A 780 21.38 -21.44 -17.79
CA PHE A 780 21.14 -20.70 -16.56
C PHE A 780 21.96 -19.41 -16.54
N ASP A 781 21.34 -18.32 -16.10
CA ASP A 781 21.94 -17.00 -15.98
C ASP A 781 21.54 -16.38 -14.64
N ALA A 782 22.54 -15.95 -13.86
CA ALA A 782 22.39 -15.23 -12.59
C ALA A 782 23.12 -13.89 -12.59
N THR A 783 23.49 -13.36 -13.76
CA THR A 783 24.31 -12.15 -13.91
C THR A 783 23.65 -10.89 -13.39
N ALA A 784 22.32 -10.86 -13.25
CA ALA A 784 21.59 -9.75 -12.64
C ALA A 784 21.50 -9.81 -11.11
N SER A 785 22.04 -10.86 -10.47
CA SER A 785 22.19 -10.91 -9.01
C SER A 785 23.17 -9.82 -8.54
N TYR A 786 22.90 -9.22 -7.38
CA TYR A 786 23.74 -8.14 -6.84
C TYR A 786 23.65 -8.07 -5.31
N ASP A 787 24.60 -7.37 -4.68
CA ASP A 787 24.50 -6.99 -3.27
C ASP A 787 24.07 -5.52 -3.14
N PRO A 788 23.05 -5.19 -2.32
CA PRO A 788 22.61 -3.82 -2.17
C PRO A 788 23.56 -2.95 -1.33
N ASP A 789 24.53 -3.52 -0.61
CA ASP A 789 25.49 -2.80 0.22
C ASP A 789 26.79 -2.47 -0.52
N PRO A 790 27.26 -1.20 -0.45
CA PRO A 790 28.49 -0.80 -1.12
C PRO A 790 29.72 -1.56 -0.61
N GLY A 791 30.45 -2.20 -1.52
CA GLY A 791 31.73 -2.85 -1.22
C GLY A 791 31.62 -4.35 -0.96
N GLU A 792 30.41 -4.90 -0.89
CA GLU A 792 30.18 -6.34 -0.84
C GLU A 792 30.36 -6.97 -2.23
N SER A 793 30.92 -8.18 -2.26
CA SER A 793 31.07 -9.00 -3.47
C SER A 793 30.28 -10.28 -3.34
N ILE A 794 29.70 -10.77 -4.45
CA ILE A 794 28.88 -11.99 -4.44
C ILE A 794 29.57 -13.19 -5.10
N SER A 795 29.15 -14.38 -4.70
CA SER A 795 29.53 -15.68 -5.28
C SER A 795 28.29 -16.56 -5.51
N PHE A 796 28.39 -17.50 -6.44
CA PHE A 796 27.28 -18.34 -6.89
C PHE A 796 27.54 -19.81 -6.58
N ALA A 797 26.47 -20.52 -6.21
CA ALA A 797 26.45 -21.98 -6.12
C ALA A 797 25.16 -22.52 -6.75
N TRP A 798 25.30 -23.26 -7.83
CA TRP A 798 24.22 -23.95 -8.54
C TRP A 798 24.14 -25.41 -8.12
N ASP A 799 22.95 -25.87 -7.78
CA ASP A 799 22.60 -27.28 -7.61
C ASP A 799 21.40 -27.57 -8.51
N PHE A 800 21.62 -28.25 -9.64
CA PHE A 800 20.60 -28.40 -10.68
C PHE A 800 19.59 -29.51 -10.36
N THR A 801 19.88 -30.35 -9.37
CA THR A 801 19.01 -31.47 -8.99
C THR A 801 18.52 -31.41 -7.55
N SER A 802 18.93 -30.39 -6.79
CA SER A 802 18.68 -30.22 -5.37
C SER A 802 19.12 -31.43 -4.53
N ASP A 803 20.24 -32.06 -4.90
CA ASP A 803 20.79 -33.23 -4.21
C ASP A 803 21.79 -32.88 -3.09
N GLY A 804 22.07 -31.58 -2.91
CA GLY A 804 23.01 -31.03 -1.94
C GLY A 804 24.42 -30.83 -2.49
N THR A 805 24.67 -31.14 -3.76
CA THR A 805 25.96 -30.97 -4.44
C THR A 805 25.97 -29.69 -5.26
N VAL A 806 27.05 -28.91 -5.17
CA VAL A 806 27.26 -27.75 -6.05
C VAL A 806 27.82 -28.23 -7.39
N ASP A 807 27.04 -28.08 -8.45
CA ASP A 807 27.36 -28.46 -9.82
C ASP A 807 28.17 -27.39 -10.56
N SER A 808 27.92 -26.10 -10.27
CA SER A 808 28.62 -24.97 -10.89
C SER A 808 28.68 -23.75 -9.97
N ALA A 809 29.69 -22.90 -10.19
CA ALA A 809 29.85 -21.60 -9.52
C ALA A 809 29.93 -20.43 -10.52
N ASP A 810 29.77 -20.71 -11.81
CA ASP A 810 29.79 -19.68 -12.85
C ASP A 810 28.43 -18.96 -12.90
N PRO A 811 28.40 -17.62 -13.08
CA PRO A 811 27.14 -16.87 -13.17
C PRO A 811 26.32 -17.21 -14.42
N VAL A 812 26.97 -17.72 -15.48
CA VAL A 812 26.32 -18.22 -16.70
C VAL A 812 26.83 -19.63 -16.96
N THR A 813 25.92 -20.61 -17.02
CA THR A 813 26.26 -22.02 -17.14
C THR A 813 25.14 -22.80 -17.82
N SER A 814 25.35 -24.08 -18.11
CA SER A 814 24.29 -24.96 -18.61
C SER A 814 24.37 -26.35 -17.98
N PHE A 815 23.22 -27.03 -17.91
CA PHE A 815 23.12 -28.39 -17.40
C PHE A 815 22.20 -29.21 -18.31
N THR A 816 22.56 -30.48 -18.54
CA THR A 816 21.78 -31.40 -19.39
C THR A 816 21.11 -32.47 -18.53
N TYR A 817 19.78 -32.41 -18.45
CA TYR A 817 18.96 -33.44 -17.83
C TYR A 817 18.73 -34.57 -18.82
N THR A 818 19.26 -35.77 -18.53
CA THR A 818 19.22 -36.90 -19.47
C THR A 818 18.01 -37.79 -19.32
N GLU A 819 17.31 -37.73 -18.18
CA GLU A 819 16.17 -38.57 -17.85
C GLU A 819 14.91 -37.73 -17.67
N ASN A 820 13.74 -38.29 -18.05
CA ASN A 820 12.46 -37.66 -17.79
C ASN A 820 12.22 -37.54 -16.28
N GLY A 821 11.71 -36.39 -15.85
CA GLY A 821 11.52 -36.06 -14.45
C GLY A 821 11.20 -34.58 -14.25
N THR A 822 10.75 -34.25 -13.05
CA THR A 822 10.65 -32.86 -12.60
C THR A 822 11.83 -32.61 -11.67
N TYR A 823 12.65 -31.62 -11.99
CA TYR A 823 13.85 -31.26 -11.23
C TYR A 823 13.69 -29.85 -10.64
N THR A 824 14.39 -29.59 -9.54
CA THR A 824 14.46 -28.25 -8.93
C THR A 824 15.89 -27.76 -9.05
N ALA A 825 16.11 -26.78 -9.93
CA ALA A 825 17.39 -26.08 -10.03
C ALA A 825 17.43 -25.00 -8.96
N ARG A 826 18.48 -25.00 -8.14
CA ARG A 826 18.65 -24.11 -6.99
C ARG A 826 19.87 -23.22 -7.20
N LEU A 827 19.67 -21.92 -7.05
CA LEU A 827 20.72 -20.92 -6.98
C LEU A 827 20.89 -20.47 -5.53
N THR A 828 22.12 -20.51 -5.02
CA THR A 828 22.49 -19.82 -3.78
C THR A 828 23.49 -18.71 -4.12
N VAL A 829 23.15 -17.47 -3.79
CA VAL A 829 24.04 -16.30 -3.90
C VAL A 829 24.53 -15.97 -2.50
N THR A 830 25.84 -15.84 -2.32
CA THR A 830 26.47 -15.51 -1.03
C THR A 830 27.34 -14.27 -1.16
N ASP A 831 27.16 -13.30 -0.27
CA ASP A 831 27.99 -12.09 -0.21
C ASP A 831 29.32 -12.31 0.54
N SER A 832 30.17 -11.29 0.61
CA SER A 832 31.44 -11.36 1.34
C SER A 832 31.28 -11.29 2.87
N SER A 833 30.10 -10.91 3.37
CA SER A 833 29.73 -10.93 4.78
C SER A 833 29.25 -12.31 5.26
N GLY A 834 28.94 -13.22 4.34
CA GLY A 834 28.45 -14.58 4.58
C GLY A 834 26.93 -14.73 4.54
N LYS A 835 26.18 -13.69 4.18
CA LYS A 835 24.73 -13.73 4.01
C LYS A 835 24.36 -14.35 2.67
N THR A 836 23.19 -14.98 2.62
CA THR A 836 22.74 -15.75 1.46
C THR A 836 21.34 -15.39 1.00
N ALA A 837 21.11 -15.44 -0.30
CA ALA A 837 19.78 -15.53 -0.92
C ALA A 837 19.68 -16.80 -1.76
N VAL A 838 18.48 -17.41 -1.76
CA VAL A 838 18.20 -18.68 -2.44
C VAL A 838 16.97 -18.51 -3.31
N LEU A 839 17.09 -18.87 -4.59
CA LEU A 839 15.96 -19.00 -5.52
C LEU A 839 15.97 -20.37 -6.18
N THR A 840 14.79 -20.84 -6.59
CA THR A 840 14.63 -22.12 -7.28
C THR A 840 13.82 -21.98 -8.56
N ARG A 841 14.08 -22.88 -9.52
CA ARG A 841 13.26 -23.06 -10.74
C ARG A 841 12.90 -24.51 -10.92
N GLN A 842 11.64 -24.75 -11.26
CA GLN A 842 11.19 -26.08 -11.64
C GLN A 842 11.49 -26.33 -13.12
N ILE A 843 12.16 -27.45 -13.40
CA ILE A 843 12.49 -27.90 -14.76
C ILE A 843 11.74 -29.20 -15.04
N THR A 844 10.86 -29.21 -16.05
CA THR A 844 10.05 -30.37 -16.42
C THR A 844 10.63 -31.05 -17.65
N VAL A 845 11.14 -32.27 -17.49
CA VAL A 845 11.77 -33.06 -18.56
C VAL A 845 10.88 -34.23 -18.94
N GLY A 846 10.57 -34.33 -20.22
CA GLY A 846 9.65 -35.34 -20.79
C GLY A 846 8.31 -34.75 -21.25
N ASN A 847 7.99 -33.51 -20.89
CA ASN A 847 6.86 -32.75 -21.43
C ASN A 847 7.31 -31.35 -21.83
N THR A 848 6.76 -30.78 -22.89
CA THR A 848 7.10 -29.42 -23.37
C THR A 848 5.89 -28.51 -23.19
N ALA A 849 6.05 -27.36 -22.52
CA ALA A 849 4.94 -26.43 -22.39
C ALA A 849 4.47 -25.93 -23.77
N PRO A 850 3.15 -25.85 -24.02
CA PRO A 850 2.63 -25.46 -25.32
C PRO A 850 2.96 -23.99 -25.62
N THR A 851 3.32 -23.69 -26.86
CA THR A 851 3.46 -22.30 -27.32
C THR A 851 2.11 -21.78 -27.79
N VAL A 852 1.58 -20.76 -27.12
CA VAL A 852 0.32 -20.10 -27.49
C VAL A 852 0.61 -18.70 -28.00
N THR A 853 0.06 -18.34 -29.16
CA THR A 853 0.23 -17.00 -29.74
C THR A 853 -1.10 -16.48 -30.27
N VAL A 854 -1.48 -15.26 -29.85
CA VAL A 854 -2.58 -14.53 -30.47
C VAL A 854 -2.03 -13.81 -31.71
N THR A 855 -2.35 -14.34 -32.89
CA THR A 855 -1.85 -13.82 -34.17
C THR A 855 -2.76 -12.73 -34.76
N SER A 856 -4.02 -12.72 -34.35
CA SER A 856 -4.98 -11.64 -34.62
C SER A 856 -5.89 -11.49 -33.39
N PRO A 857 -6.22 -10.28 -32.95
CA PRO A 857 -5.69 -9.01 -33.45
C PRO A 857 -4.21 -8.82 -33.10
N ILE A 858 -3.45 -8.15 -33.98
CA ILE A 858 -2.07 -7.77 -33.65
C ILE A 858 -2.08 -6.66 -32.58
N PRO A 859 -1.02 -6.54 -31.76
CA PRO A 859 -1.01 -5.52 -30.71
C PRO A 859 -1.20 -4.10 -31.28
N GLY A 860 -1.99 -3.29 -30.58
CA GLY A 860 -2.37 -1.93 -30.97
C GLY A 860 -3.55 -1.83 -31.93
N THR A 861 -4.16 -2.96 -32.35
CA THR A 861 -5.37 -2.96 -33.19
C THR A 861 -6.50 -2.17 -32.51
N LEU A 862 -7.30 -1.46 -33.30
CA LEU A 862 -8.32 -0.54 -32.77
C LEU A 862 -9.70 -1.21 -32.63
N PHE A 863 -10.45 -0.88 -31.57
CA PHE A 863 -11.81 -1.35 -31.31
C PHE A 863 -12.67 -0.28 -30.59
N ASN A 864 -13.97 -0.54 -30.46
CA ASN A 864 -14.90 0.16 -29.57
C ASN A 864 -15.58 -0.81 -28.61
N TRP A 865 -16.01 -0.30 -27.45
CA TRP A 865 -16.84 -1.05 -26.52
C TRP A 865 -18.15 -1.50 -27.17
N GLY A 866 -18.53 -2.77 -26.95
CA GLY A 866 -19.65 -3.43 -27.59
C GLY A 866 -19.32 -4.08 -28.95
N ASP A 867 -18.10 -3.93 -29.47
CA ASP A 867 -17.67 -4.64 -30.68
C ASP A 867 -17.51 -6.14 -30.41
N GLU A 868 -17.67 -6.94 -31.47
CA GLU A 868 -17.18 -8.32 -31.52
C GLU A 868 -15.78 -8.36 -32.13
N VAL A 869 -14.77 -8.60 -31.29
CA VAL A 869 -13.37 -8.62 -31.72
C VAL A 869 -13.03 -9.99 -32.32
N PRO A 870 -12.64 -10.05 -33.61
CA PRO A 870 -12.20 -11.31 -34.22
C PRO A 870 -10.82 -11.72 -33.71
N TYR A 871 -10.65 -13.01 -33.39
CA TYR A 871 -9.38 -13.55 -32.92
C TYR A 871 -8.92 -14.76 -33.71
N VAL A 872 -7.60 -14.93 -33.78
CA VAL A 872 -6.92 -16.12 -34.30
C VAL A 872 -5.77 -16.47 -33.36
N VAL A 873 -5.85 -17.66 -32.77
CA VAL A 873 -4.85 -18.23 -31.88
C VAL A 873 -4.16 -19.39 -32.58
N THR A 874 -2.84 -19.39 -32.55
CA THR A 874 -2.03 -20.53 -32.96
C THR A 874 -1.42 -21.18 -31.72
N VAL A 875 -1.58 -22.50 -31.62
CA VAL A 875 -0.98 -23.31 -30.56
C VAL A 875 -0.09 -24.36 -31.21
N THR A 876 1.08 -24.58 -30.64
CA THR A 876 1.96 -25.69 -31.01
C THR A 876 2.43 -26.42 -29.78
N ASP A 877 2.29 -27.74 -29.81
CA ASP A 877 2.68 -28.64 -28.74
C ASP A 877 3.32 -29.90 -29.36
N PRO A 878 4.60 -30.21 -29.05
CA PRO A 878 5.28 -31.37 -29.62
C PRO A 878 4.64 -32.72 -29.26
N GLU A 879 3.98 -32.84 -28.12
CA GLU A 879 3.47 -34.08 -27.55
C GLU A 879 2.00 -34.36 -27.95
N ASP A 880 1.15 -33.34 -27.98
CA ASP A 880 -0.28 -33.44 -28.33
C ASP A 880 -0.52 -33.50 -29.86
N GLY A 881 0.49 -33.15 -30.66
CA GLY A 881 0.44 -33.24 -32.13
C GLY A 881 -0.60 -32.30 -32.76
N THR A 882 -1.81 -32.81 -33.07
CA THR A 882 -2.88 -31.95 -33.61
C THR A 882 -3.66 -31.33 -32.47
N ILE A 883 -3.58 -30.00 -32.35
CA ILE A 883 -4.25 -29.27 -31.28
C ILE A 883 -5.78 -29.38 -31.39
N ASP A 884 -6.41 -29.78 -30.28
CA ASP A 884 -7.84 -29.66 -30.09
C ASP A 884 -8.21 -28.21 -29.74
N CYS A 885 -8.64 -27.45 -30.75
CA CYS A 885 -9.05 -26.06 -30.60
C CYS A 885 -10.22 -25.86 -29.63
N SER A 886 -11.01 -26.89 -29.30
CA SER A 886 -12.09 -26.74 -28.31
C SER A 886 -11.57 -26.57 -26.88
N ARG A 887 -10.28 -26.86 -26.63
CA ARG A 887 -9.58 -26.66 -25.36
C ARG A 887 -8.78 -25.36 -25.29
N VAL A 888 -8.73 -24.58 -26.37
CA VAL A 888 -8.12 -23.25 -26.35
C VAL A 888 -9.14 -22.29 -25.78
N THR A 889 -8.84 -21.70 -24.62
CA THR A 889 -9.69 -20.67 -24.01
C THR A 889 -9.15 -19.30 -24.40
N VAL A 890 -10.04 -18.40 -24.83
CA VAL A 890 -9.73 -17.00 -25.13
C VAL A 890 -10.62 -16.12 -24.27
N THR A 891 -9.99 -15.24 -23.49
CA THR A 891 -10.64 -14.32 -22.56
C THR A 891 -10.39 -12.89 -22.99
N PHE A 892 -11.45 -12.08 -23.01
CA PHE A 892 -11.32 -10.64 -23.20
C PHE A 892 -11.00 -10.00 -21.86
N VAL A 893 -10.06 -9.05 -21.84
CA VAL A 893 -9.63 -8.31 -20.66
C VAL A 893 -9.90 -6.83 -20.89
N LEU A 894 -10.82 -6.24 -20.11
CA LEU A 894 -10.96 -4.79 -19.99
C LEU A 894 -9.77 -4.26 -19.20
N GLY A 895 -8.86 -3.57 -19.88
CA GLY A 895 -7.70 -2.96 -19.25
C GLY A 895 -7.97 -1.52 -18.85
N HIS A 896 -7.54 -1.14 -17.64
CA HIS A 896 -7.44 0.27 -17.28
C HIS A 896 -6.29 0.61 -16.34
N ASP A 897 -5.69 1.78 -16.59
CA ASP A 897 -4.41 2.21 -16.00
C ASP A 897 -3.38 1.07 -16.08
N ASP A 898 -2.91 0.51 -14.96
CA ASP A 898 -1.88 -0.56 -14.93
C ASP A 898 -2.45 -1.97 -14.69
N HIS A 899 -3.76 -2.16 -14.73
CA HIS A 899 -4.42 -3.45 -14.47
C HIS A 899 -5.55 -3.75 -15.47
N GLY A 900 -6.25 -4.87 -15.28
CA GLY A 900 -7.42 -5.19 -16.08
C GLY A 900 -8.35 -6.20 -15.41
N HIS A 901 -9.54 -6.36 -15.97
CA HIS A 901 -10.61 -7.25 -15.54
C HIS A 901 -11.03 -8.14 -16.73
N PRO A 902 -11.08 -9.46 -16.60
CA PRO A 902 -11.58 -10.36 -17.59
C PRO A 902 -13.07 -10.15 -17.59
N ASP A 903 -13.62 -10.31 -18.75
CA ASP A 903 -15.05 -10.27 -18.93
C ASP A 903 -15.45 -11.66 -19.45
N GLY A 904 -15.92 -11.73 -20.69
CA GLY A 904 -16.25 -13.00 -21.32
C GLY A 904 -15.04 -13.86 -21.69
N SER A 905 -15.26 -15.19 -21.66
CA SER A 905 -14.38 -16.18 -22.26
C SER A 905 -15.11 -17.03 -23.29
N VAL A 906 -14.40 -17.41 -24.35
CA VAL A 906 -14.87 -18.33 -25.39
C VAL A 906 -13.83 -19.43 -25.61
N THR A 907 -14.21 -20.50 -26.31
CA THR A 907 -13.27 -21.55 -26.71
C THR A 907 -13.12 -21.59 -28.24
N GLY A 908 -11.93 -21.95 -28.71
CA GLY A 908 -11.62 -22.04 -30.14
C GLY A 908 -10.26 -21.44 -30.50
N CYS A 909 -9.69 -21.89 -31.62
CA CYS A 909 -8.51 -21.24 -32.22
C CYS A 909 -8.90 -20.04 -33.11
N THR A 910 -10.16 -19.93 -33.53
CA THR A 910 -10.66 -18.83 -34.36
C THR A 910 -12.10 -18.51 -33.99
N GLY A 911 -12.44 -17.23 -33.89
CA GLY A 911 -13.81 -16.81 -33.59
C GLY A 911 -13.90 -15.30 -33.40
N THR A 912 -14.98 -14.87 -32.74
CA THR A 912 -15.15 -13.52 -32.21
C THR A 912 -15.35 -13.58 -30.71
N ILE A 913 -14.94 -12.52 -30.02
CA ILE A 913 -15.18 -12.33 -28.59
C ILE A 913 -15.85 -10.97 -28.38
N PRO A 914 -17.03 -10.91 -27.71
CA PRO A 914 -17.69 -9.64 -27.46
C PRO A 914 -16.90 -8.83 -26.44
N THR A 915 -16.92 -7.51 -26.58
CA THR A 915 -16.41 -6.57 -25.58
C THR A 915 -17.57 -6.01 -24.76
N PRO A 916 -17.36 -5.67 -23.48
CA PRO A 916 -18.41 -5.16 -22.61
C PRO A 916 -18.92 -3.82 -23.16
N ALA A 917 -20.23 -3.71 -23.36
CA ALA A 917 -20.85 -2.49 -23.90
C ALA A 917 -20.75 -1.30 -22.93
N ASP A 918 -20.67 -1.59 -21.62
CA ASP A 918 -20.48 -0.65 -20.52
C ASP A 918 -19.00 -0.38 -20.21
N GLY A 919 -18.04 -0.92 -20.98
CA GLY A 919 -16.61 -0.67 -20.74
C GLY A 919 -16.21 0.81 -20.83
N ALA A 920 -17.02 1.64 -21.51
CA ALA A 920 -16.84 3.09 -21.56
C ALA A 920 -17.09 3.78 -20.21
N ASP A 921 -17.83 3.14 -19.29
CA ASP A 921 -18.20 3.73 -18.00
C ASP A 921 -17.00 3.85 -17.05
N HIS A 922 -15.90 3.15 -17.34
CA HIS A 922 -14.59 3.34 -16.71
C HIS A 922 -13.85 4.61 -17.18
N ALA A 923 -14.53 5.54 -17.88
CA ALA A 923 -13.94 6.77 -18.39
C ALA A 923 -13.23 7.61 -17.30
N GLY A 924 -12.08 8.17 -17.62
CA GLY A 924 -11.27 8.95 -16.67
C GLY A 924 -9.99 8.23 -16.22
N SER A 925 -9.71 7.05 -16.78
CA SER A 925 -8.42 6.33 -16.72
C SER A 925 -7.91 6.04 -18.14
N TYR A 926 -6.67 5.54 -18.26
CA TYR A 926 -6.18 4.95 -19.50
C TYR A 926 -6.96 3.65 -19.79
N LEU A 927 -7.79 3.59 -20.84
CA LEU A 927 -8.58 2.40 -21.18
C LEU A 927 -8.01 1.65 -22.39
N TYR A 928 -7.97 0.32 -22.31
CA TYR A 928 -7.56 -0.57 -23.38
C TYR A 928 -8.29 -1.92 -23.33
N GLY A 929 -8.16 -2.73 -24.39
CA GLY A 929 -8.64 -4.11 -24.43
C GLY A 929 -7.48 -5.09 -24.48
N GLY A 930 -7.65 -6.28 -23.93
CA GLY A 930 -6.67 -7.37 -24.01
C GLY A 930 -7.34 -8.66 -24.46
N LEU A 931 -6.62 -9.50 -25.20
CA LEU A 931 -7.02 -10.89 -25.40
C LEU A 931 -5.98 -11.79 -24.77
N SER A 932 -6.44 -12.69 -23.92
CA SER A 932 -5.65 -13.73 -23.25
C SER A 932 -6.06 -15.10 -23.73
N ALA A 933 -5.18 -15.78 -24.45
CA ALA A 933 -5.41 -17.14 -24.92
C ALA A 933 -4.54 -18.13 -24.13
N SER A 934 -5.12 -19.25 -23.70
CA SER A 934 -4.40 -20.30 -23.01
C SER A 934 -4.73 -21.70 -23.53
N TYR A 935 -3.79 -22.61 -23.38
CA TYR A 935 -3.94 -24.03 -23.68
C TYR A 935 -3.15 -24.84 -22.67
N THR A 936 -3.81 -25.81 -22.03
CA THR A 936 -3.15 -26.83 -21.21
C THR A 936 -3.04 -28.09 -22.04
N ASP A 937 -1.84 -28.68 -22.13
CA ASP A 937 -1.59 -29.93 -22.86
C ASP A 937 -2.21 -31.15 -22.16
N LEU A 938 -1.89 -32.38 -22.59
CA LEU A 938 -2.30 -33.63 -21.92
C LEU A 938 -1.21 -34.25 -21.03
N GLY A 939 -0.08 -33.56 -20.85
CA GLY A 939 1.15 -34.11 -20.30
C GLY A 939 1.95 -34.94 -21.31
N GLY A 940 3.17 -35.28 -20.94
CA GLY A 940 4.12 -35.95 -21.83
C GLY A 940 5.21 -36.67 -21.03
N GLY A 941 5.70 -37.79 -21.56
CA GLY A 941 6.90 -38.46 -21.01
C GLY A 941 6.82 -38.86 -19.53
N GLY A 942 5.62 -39.04 -18.97
CA GLY A 942 5.37 -39.34 -17.55
C GLY A 942 5.23 -38.11 -16.64
N GLN A 943 5.33 -36.90 -17.18
CA GLN A 943 5.09 -35.64 -16.48
C GLN A 943 3.64 -35.19 -16.62
N GLY A 944 3.18 -34.38 -15.66
CA GLY A 944 1.83 -33.82 -15.68
C GLY A 944 1.64 -32.73 -16.77
N PRO A 945 0.40 -32.28 -16.98
CA PRO A 945 0.11 -31.27 -17.97
C PRO A 945 0.77 -29.91 -17.70
N LEU A 946 1.12 -29.17 -18.75
CA LEU A 946 1.64 -27.81 -18.69
C LEU A 946 0.73 -26.85 -19.45
N THR A 947 0.72 -25.58 -19.04
CA THR A 947 -0.11 -24.53 -19.65
C THR A 947 0.74 -23.47 -20.31
N GLY A 948 0.40 -23.15 -21.56
CA GLY A 948 0.92 -22.02 -22.31
C GLY A 948 -0.11 -20.90 -22.36
N THR A 949 0.38 -19.65 -22.35
CA THR A 949 -0.48 -18.46 -22.48
C THR A 949 0.12 -17.49 -23.49
N GLY A 950 -0.73 -16.90 -24.34
CA GLY A 950 -0.35 -15.87 -25.31
C GLY A 950 -1.33 -14.70 -25.22
N GLN A 951 -0.82 -13.47 -25.32
CA GLN A 951 -1.62 -12.26 -25.12
C GLN A 951 -1.34 -11.18 -26.15
N THR A 952 -2.31 -10.31 -26.35
CA THR A 952 -2.22 -9.12 -27.18
C THR A 952 -3.04 -7.99 -26.56
N VAL A 953 -2.56 -6.75 -26.68
CA VAL A 953 -3.26 -5.54 -26.25
C VAL A 953 -3.84 -4.84 -27.47
N ILE A 954 -5.11 -4.47 -27.43
CA ILE A 954 -5.82 -3.68 -28.42
C ILE A 954 -6.28 -2.35 -27.81
N GLN A 955 -6.56 -1.38 -28.65
CA GLN A 955 -6.69 0.01 -28.26
C GLN A 955 -8.03 0.62 -28.69
N LEU A 956 -8.51 1.59 -27.94
CA LEU A 956 -9.70 2.33 -28.36
C LEU A 956 -9.39 3.24 -29.55
N PHE A 957 -10.36 3.37 -30.46
CA PHE A 957 -10.28 4.37 -31.55
C PHE A 957 -10.08 5.79 -31.03
N ARG A 958 -10.60 6.11 -29.85
CA ARG A 958 -10.36 7.40 -29.18
C ARG A 958 -9.47 7.19 -27.97
N GLN A 959 -8.36 7.92 -27.93
CA GLN A 959 -7.46 7.96 -26.78
C GLN A 959 -7.35 9.37 -26.22
N GLN A 960 -7.36 9.49 -24.89
CA GLN A 960 -7.14 10.78 -24.23
C GLN A 960 -5.64 11.05 -24.13
N ALA A 961 -5.21 12.27 -24.44
CA ALA A 961 -3.80 12.64 -24.49
C ALA A 961 -3.15 12.63 -23.09
N GLU A 962 -3.93 12.96 -22.06
CA GLU A 962 -3.51 12.90 -20.65
C GLU A 962 -3.13 11.49 -20.19
N PHE A 963 -3.63 10.45 -20.87
CA PHE A 963 -3.36 9.04 -20.55
C PHE A 963 -2.27 8.42 -21.43
N ALA A 964 -1.57 9.20 -22.25
CA ALA A 964 -0.42 8.70 -23.01
C ALA A 964 0.64 8.09 -22.08
N GLN A 965 1.10 6.88 -22.39
CA GLN A 965 1.98 6.10 -21.52
C GLN A 965 3.37 6.74 -21.41
N ILE A 966 3.78 7.49 -22.44
CA ILE A 966 5.05 8.23 -22.45
C ILE A 966 4.74 9.71 -22.57
N LYS A 967 5.34 10.52 -21.69
CA LYS A 967 5.23 11.98 -21.68
C LYS A 967 6.61 12.58 -21.40
N GLN A 968 7.06 13.53 -22.22
CA GLN A 968 8.28 14.29 -21.97
C GLN A 968 7.99 15.80 -22.09
N GLY A 969 8.35 16.56 -21.05
CA GLY A 969 8.29 18.02 -21.05
C GLY A 969 6.89 18.63 -20.87
N VAL A 970 5.84 17.80 -20.81
CA VAL A 970 4.45 18.25 -20.72
C VAL A 970 3.86 18.10 -19.32
N THR A 971 2.77 18.82 -19.06
CA THR A 971 1.93 18.70 -17.85
C THR A 971 0.48 18.39 -18.22
N VAL A 972 -0.38 18.11 -17.22
CA VAL A 972 -1.83 17.91 -17.42
C VAL A 972 -2.64 18.91 -16.61
N ALA A 973 -3.81 19.30 -17.13
CA ALA A 973 -4.74 20.21 -16.46
C ALA A 973 -6.20 19.86 -16.76
N ASN A 974 -7.10 20.23 -15.85
CA ASN A 974 -8.54 19.98 -16.01
C ASN A 974 -9.13 20.77 -17.19
N THR A 975 -10.14 20.21 -17.84
CA THR A 975 -10.90 20.84 -18.91
C THR A 975 -12.39 20.53 -18.80
N ALA A 976 -13.23 21.45 -19.28
CA ALA A 976 -14.66 21.22 -19.48
C ALA A 976 -15.00 20.80 -20.92
N ASP A 977 -13.99 20.60 -21.78
CA ASP A 977 -14.18 20.05 -23.12
C ASP A 977 -14.60 18.57 -23.06
N THR A 978 -15.17 18.05 -24.14
CA THR A 978 -15.54 16.64 -24.24
C THR A 978 -14.28 15.76 -24.17
N GLY A 979 -14.26 14.71 -23.34
CA GLY A 979 -13.11 13.81 -23.20
C GLY A 979 -12.98 13.23 -21.79
N GLY A 980 -11.74 12.92 -21.37
CA GLY A 980 -11.39 12.36 -20.06
C GLY A 980 -11.42 13.37 -18.90
N GLY A 981 -11.88 14.60 -19.13
CA GLY A 981 -11.95 15.67 -18.12
C GLY A 981 -10.62 16.41 -17.88
N GLN A 982 -9.53 15.96 -18.50
CA GLN A 982 -8.24 16.64 -18.50
C GLN A 982 -7.71 16.84 -19.92
N HIS A 983 -6.58 17.54 -20.04
CA HIS A 983 -5.84 17.71 -21.28
C HIS A 983 -4.35 17.92 -20.96
N VAL A 984 -3.50 17.64 -21.94
CA VAL A 984 -2.06 17.95 -21.89
C VAL A 984 -1.84 19.44 -22.16
N ASN A 985 -1.03 20.08 -21.34
CA ASN A 985 -0.64 21.49 -21.47
C ASN A 985 0.87 21.66 -21.16
N GLY A 986 1.33 22.91 -21.08
CA GLY A 986 2.75 23.20 -20.81
C GLY A 986 3.68 22.80 -21.97
N ILE A 987 3.13 22.57 -23.17
CA ILE A 987 3.84 22.00 -24.31
C ILE A 987 4.83 23.00 -24.91
N ASP A 988 6.11 22.65 -24.96
CA ASP A 988 7.18 23.42 -25.60
C ASP A 988 7.73 22.70 -26.86
N PRO A 989 8.45 23.42 -27.76
CA PRO A 989 9.05 22.80 -28.94
C PRO A 989 10.04 21.69 -28.59
N GLY A 990 9.80 20.48 -29.12
CA GLY A 990 10.62 19.30 -28.87
C GLY A 990 10.02 18.34 -27.86
N ASP A 991 9.00 18.77 -27.11
CA ASP A 991 8.23 17.90 -26.22
C ASP A 991 7.41 16.89 -27.02
N TYR A 992 6.99 15.83 -26.35
CA TYR A 992 6.18 14.80 -26.98
C TYR A 992 5.36 13.99 -25.97
N ILE A 993 4.32 13.35 -26.50
CA ILE A 993 3.66 12.21 -25.86
C ILE A 993 3.72 11.01 -26.80
N ALA A 994 3.60 9.79 -26.27
CA ALA A 994 3.47 8.60 -27.11
C ALA A 994 2.42 7.62 -26.58
N MET A 995 1.76 6.97 -27.54
CA MET A 995 0.77 5.91 -27.32
C MET A 995 1.37 4.56 -27.72
N ASP A 996 1.30 3.58 -26.82
CA ASP A 996 1.97 2.28 -26.99
C ASP A 996 1.11 1.11 -26.48
N PRO A 997 0.84 0.07 -27.29
CA PRO A 997 1.08 -0.04 -28.73
C PRO A 997 -0.06 0.58 -29.56
N ILE A 998 0.22 1.00 -30.81
CA ILE A 998 -0.78 1.43 -31.81
C ILE A 998 -0.52 0.73 -33.15
N ASN A 999 -1.59 0.23 -33.78
CA ASN A 999 -1.58 -0.29 -35.14
C ASN A 999 -2.32 0.65 -36.08
N LEU A 1000 -1.60 1.25 -37.04
CA LEU A 1000 -2.17 2.17 -38.03
C LEU A 1000 -2.72 1.45 -39.29
N GLY A 1001 -2.65 0.12 -39.35
CA GLY A 1001 -3.21 -0.65 -40.46
C GLY A 1001 -4.70 -0.36 -40.64
N GLY A 1002 -5.07 0.24 -41.78
CA GLY A 1002 -6.45 0.62 -42.09
C GLY A 1002 -6.88 2.02 -41.60
N VAL A 1003 -6.05 2.70 -40.80
CA VAL A 1003 -6.31 4.07 -40.32
C VAL A 1003 -6.00 5.07 -41.42
N THR A 1004 -6.97 5.88 -41.84
CA THR A 1004 -6.82 6.82 -42.95
C THR A 1004 -6.43 8.22 -42.50
N SER A 1005 -6.89 8.62 -41.32
CA SER A 1005 -6.50 9.87 -40.68
C SER A 1005 -6.54 9.75 -39.15
N VAL A 1006 -5.85 10.67 -38.48
CA VAL A 1006 -5.95 10.86 -37.03
C VAL A 1006 -6.51 12.25 -36.78
N THR A 1007 -7.56 12.35 -35.99
CA THR A 1007 -8.12 13.63 -35.54
C THR A 1007 -7.43 14.05 -34.25
N LEU A 1008 -6.93 15.29 -34.21
CA LEU A 1008 -6.30 15.90 -33.04
C LEU A 1008 -7.24 16.94 -32.44
N ARG A 1009 -7.67 16.77 -31.18
CA ARG A 1009 -8.47 17.77 -30.45
C ARG A 1009 -7.57 18.71 -29.67
N HIS A 1010 -7.55 20.00 -30.03
CA HIS A 1010 -6.62 20.97 -29.46
C HIS A 1010 -7.23 22.36 -29.27
N SER A 1011 -6.59 23.20 -28.46
CA SER A 1011 -6.91 24.62 -28.31
C SER A 1011 -5.66 25.46 -28.05
N GLY A 1012 -5.76 26.77 -28.26
CA GLY A 1012 -4.67 27.69 -27.94
C GLY A 1012 -4.92 29.09 -28.50
N GLY A 1013 -5.16 30.07 -27.62
CA GLY A 1013 -5.42 31.45 -28.01
C GLY A 1013 -4.69 32.44 -27.09
N SER A 1014 -3.85 33.28 -27.69
CA SER A 1014 -3.31 34.54 -27.12
C SER A 1014 -2.14 35.13 -27.91
N ALA A 1015 -1.41 34.33 -28.72
CA ALA A 1015 -0.20 34.80 -29.44
C ALA A 1015 -0.39 34.98 -30.97
N ALA A 1016 -1.45 34.39 -31.56
CA ALA A 1016 -1.74 34.45 -32.99
C ALA A 1016 -3.26 34.62 -33.22
N THR A 1017 -3.64 35.29 -34.31
CA THR A 1017 -5.04 35.46 -34.70
C THR A 1017 -5.68 34.09 -34.97
N ALA A 1018 -6.87 33.85 -34.43
CA ALA A 1018 -7.60 32.61 -34.65
C ALA A 1018 -7.66 32.24 -36.15
N GLY A 1019 -7.38 30.98 -36.47
CA GLY A 1019 -7.29 30.47 -37.84
C GLY A 1019 -5.92 30.57 -38.51
N GLN A 1020 -4.92 31.19 -37.88
CA GLN A 1020 -3.52 31.20 -38.37
C GLN A 1020 -2.70 30.05 -37.77
N PRO A 1021 -1.65 29.55 -38.46
CA PRO A 1021 -0.74 28.54 -37.91
C PRO A 1021 -0.18 28.93 -36.55
N ARG A 1022 -0.23 28.00 -35.59
CA ARG A 1022 0.22 28.21 -34.21
C ARG A 1022 1.29 27.20 -33.80
N ALA A 1023 1.12 25.94 -34.17
CA ALA A 1023 2.06 24.87 -33.87
C ALA A 1023 1.99 23.80 -34.95
N GLN A 1024 2.91 22.85 -34.91
CA GLN A 1024 2.88 21.65 -35.73
C GLN A 1024 3.01 20.42 -34.85
N VAL A 1025 2.33 19.34 -35.22
CA VAL A 1025 2.46 18.02 -34.61
C VAL A 1025 2.94 17.05 -35.67
N GLU A 1026 4.09 16.43 -35.42
CA GLU A 1026 4.60 15.33 -36.22
C GLU A 1026 4.18 14.00 -35.58
N LEU A 1027 3.54 13.13 -36.34
CA LEU A 1027 3.25 11.76 -35.92
C LEU A 1027 4.40 10.88 -36.39
N ARG A 1028 5.07 10.20 -35.46
CA ARG A 1028 6.29 9.39 -35.72
C ARG A 1028 6.21 8.01 -35.09
N LEU A 1029 6.80 7.01 -35.72
CA LEU A 1029 6.84 5.65 -35.19
C LEU A 1029 8.11 5.36 -34.40
N ASP A 1030 7.94 4.61 -33.32
CA ASP A 1030 8.95 3.90 -32.52
C ASP A 1030 9.99 4.77 -31.77
N ALA A 1031 10.22 6.01 -32.22
CA ALA A 1031 11.03 7.02 -31.53
C ALA A 1031 10.57 8.45 -31.86
N PRO A 1032 10.88 9.47 -31.02
CA PRO A 1032 10.58 10.88 -31.29
C PRO A 1032 11.22 11.44 -32.58
N ASP A 1033 12.28 10.82 -33.09
CA ASP A 1033 12.94 11.14 -34.37
C ASP A 1033 12.76 10.04 -35.42
N GLY A 1034 11.91 9.05 -35.13
CA GLY A 1034 11.62 7.91 -36.00
C GLY A 1034 10.83 8.26 -37.28
N PRO A 1035 10.43 7.24 -38.07
CA PRO A 1035 9.75 7.44 -39.34
C PRO A 1035 8.50 8.30 -39.21
N LEU A 1036 8.41 9.35 -40.05
CA LEU A 1036 7.28 10.27 -40.08
C LEU A 1036 6.09 9.63 -40.80
N VAL A 1037 4.92 9.61 -40.15
CA VAL A 1037 3.70 9.01 -40.67
C VAL A 1037 2.58 10.01 -40.96
N GLY A 1038 2.64 11.17 -40.32
CA GLY A 1038 1.72 12.27 -40.57
C GLY A 1038 2.27 13.59 -40.02
N THR A 1039 1.75 14.71 -40.51
CA THR A 1039 2.08 16.04 -39.97
C THR A 1039 0.86 16.93 -40.02
N ALA A 1040 0.52 17.52 -38.87
CA ALA A 1040 -0.61 18.43 -38.72
C ALA A 1040 -0.10 19.83 -38.41
N THR A 1041 -0.57 20.84 -39.16
CA THR A 1041 -0.43 22.24 -38.72
C THR A 1041 -1.65 22.59 -37.90
N LEU A 1042 -1.45 22.94 -36.63
CA LEU A 1042 -2.51 23.37 -35.72
C LEU A 1042 -2.67 24.88 -35.79
N ASN A 1043 -3.88 25.34 -36.10
CA ASN A 1043 -4.19 26.75 -36.14
C ASN A 1043 -4.63 27.27 -34.76
N ALA A 1044 -4.34 28.54 -34.47
CA ALA A 1044 -4.79 29.22 -33.27
C ALA A 1044 -6.32 29.20 -33.17
N THR A 1045 -6.83 29.02 -31.95
CA THR A 1045 -8.27 29.04 -31.65
C THR A 1045 -8.66 30.35 -30.99
N ALA A 1046 -9.97 30.53 -30.73
CA ALA A 1046 -10.48 31.74 -30.07
C ALA A 1046 -10.00 31.92 -28.61
N GLY A 1047 -9.37 30.89 -28.01
CA GLY A 1047 -8.89 30.90 -26.64
C GLY A 1047 -8.46 29.50 -26.17
N ASN A 1048 -7.77 29.44 -25.04
CA ASN A 1048 -7.26 28.18 -24.45
C ASN A 1048 -8.36 27.18 -24.01
N ASN A 1049 -9.63 27.61 -23.98
CA ASN A 1049 -10.79 26.75 -23.69
C ASN A 1049 -11.67 26.51 -24.93
N ALA A 1050 -11.31 27.07 -26.08
CA ALA A 1050 -12.05 26.91 -27.33
C ALA A 1050 -11.41 25.79 -28.16
N PHE A 1051 -11.76 24.55 -27.85
CA PHE A 1051 -11.20 23.38 -28.52
C PHE A 1051 -11.81 23.15 -29.91
N VAL A 1052 -10.94 22.78 -30.85
CA VAL A 1052 -11.26 22.42 -32.23
C VAL A 1052 -10.59 21.10 -32.60
N SER A 1053 -11.03 20.48 -33.68
CA SER A 1053 -10.47 19.23 -34.18
C SER A 1053 -9.74 19.45 -35.50
N THR A 1054 -8.60 18.78 -35.69
CA THR A 1054 -7.81 18.86 -36.92
C THR A 1054 -7.42 17.46 -37.36
N ASP A 1055 -7.81 17.08 -38.57
CA ASP A 1055 -7.49 15.77 -39.14
C ASP A 1055 -6.12 15.82 -39.82
N VAL A 1056 -5.31 14.79 -39.55
CA VAL A 1056 -4.05 14.54 -40.23
C VAL A 1056 -4.15 13.23 -40.99
N ALA A 1057 -3.91 13.28 -42.29
CA ALA A 1057 -3.75 12.07 -43.08
C ALA A 1057 -2.49 11.33 -42.61
N VAL A 1058 -2.61 10.02 -42.42
CA VAL A 1058 -1.48 9.18 -42.03
C VAL A 1058 -1.19 8.16 -43.12
N ASN A 1059 0.09 7.82 -43.29
CA ASN A 1059 0.41 6.55 -43.93
C ASN A 1059 -0.05 5.42 -42.99
N GLN A 1060 -0.41 4.25 -43.53
CA GLN A 1060 -1.13 3.19 -42.78
C GLN A 1060 -0.26 1.95 -42.52
N PRO A 1061 0.90 2.08 -41.86
CA PRO A 1061 1.74 0.93 -41.57
C PRO A 1061 1.00 -0.01 -40.62
N ALA A 1062 0.76 -1.23 -41.09
CA ALA A 1062 0.25 -2.30 -40.25
C ALA A 1062 1.40 -2.84 -39.38
N GLY A 1063 1.13 -3.07 -38.10
CA GLY A 1063 2.12 -3.52 -37.13
C GLY A 1063 1.87 -2.93 -35.76
N SER A 1064 2.51 -3.48 -34.73
CA SER A 1064 2.54 -2.88 -33.40
C SER A 1064 3.65 -1.85 -33.33
N HIS A 1065 3.31 -0.58 -33.11
CA HIS A 1065 4.27 0.51 -33.04
C HIS A 1065 4.04 1.40 -31.81
N LYS A 1066 5.09 2.10 -31.37
CA LYS A 1066 4.90 3.26 -30.50
C LYS A 1066 4.58 4.47 -31.36
N LEU A 1067 3.45 5.13 -31.17
CA LEU A 1067 3.09 6.32 -31.94
C LEU A 1067 3.39 7.59 -31.14
N TYR A 1068 4.44 8.31 -31.54
CA TYR A 1068 4.85 9.58 -30.97
C TYR A 1068 4.11 10.76 -31.62
N PHE A 1069 3.66 11.70 -30.80
CA PHE A 1069 3.16 13.01 -31.19
C PHE A 1069 4.20 14.04 -30.76
N VAL A 1070 5.03 14.49 -31.71
CA VAL A 1070 6.15 15.39 -31.44
C VAL A 1070 5.77 16.82 -31.78
N PHE A 1071 5.89 17.70 -30.79
CA PHE A 1071 5.39 19.05 -30.86
C PHE A 1071 6.47 20.00 -31.38
N ARG A 1072 6.14 20.78 -32.41
CA ARG A 1072 7.04 21.70 -33.11
C ARG A 1072 6.48 23.12 -33.11
N GLY A 1073 7.36 24.09 -32.93
CA GLY A 1073 7.04 25.49 -33.20
C GLY A 1073 6.90 25.74 -34.71
N VAL A 1074 6.12 26.74 -35.07
CA VAL A 1074 6.01 27.24 -36.45
C VAL A 1074 6.30 28.74 -36.48
N GLU A 1075 6.69 29.25 -37.64
CA GLU A 1075 6.92 30.69 -37.82
C GLU A 1075 5.65 31.48 -37.51
N GLY A 1076 5.76 32.52 -36.68
CA GLY A 1076 4.62 33.33 -36.22
C GLY A 1076 3.79 32.70 -35.09
N GLY A 1077 4.10 31.47 -34.68
CA GLY A 1077 3.56 30.84 -33.48
C GLY A 1077 4.30 31.25 -32.20
N PRO A 1078 3.80 30.85 -31.02
CA PRO A 1078 4.52 31.03 -29.75
C PRO A 1078 5.78 30.15 -29.69
N THR A 1079 6.75 30.56 -28.87
CA THR A 1079 8.01 29.83 -28.63
C THR A 1079 7.94 28.86 -27.46
N SER A 1080 6.87 28.93 -26.65
CA SER A 1080 6.57 28.08 -25.50
C SER A 1080 5.05 28.01 -25.31
N ALA A 1081 4.54 27.03 -24.56
CA ALA A 1081 3.10 26.80 -24.38
C ALA A 1081 2.34 26.80 -25.73
N LEU A 1082 2.81 25.93 -26.62
CA LEU A 1082 2.39 25.84 -28.01
C LEU A 1082 0.87 25.71 -28.14
N PHE A 1083 0.25 24.79 -27.42
CA PHE A 1083 -1.20 24.56 -27.40
C PHE A 1083 -1.59 23.64 -26.23
N ASN A 1084 -2.89 23.42 -26.07
CA ASN A 1084 -3.49 22.42 -25.19
C ASN A 1084 -3.99 21.25 -26.03
N PHE A 1085 -3.71 20.01 -25.63
CA PHE A 1085 -4.02 18.80 -26.39
C PHE A 1085 -4.90 17.84 -25.58
N ASN A 1086 -6.12 17.58 -26.04
CA ASN A 1086 -7.14 16.88 -25.26
C ASN A 1086 -7.18 15.38 -25.60
N TRP A 1087 -7.53 15.03 -26.84
CA TRP A 1087 -7.61 13.63 -27.26
C TRP A 1087 -7.27 13.46 -28.73
N VAL A 1088 -7.03 12.20 -29.10
CA VAL A 1088 -6.87 11.75 -30.49
C VAL A 1088 -7.94 10.76 -30.86
N ASN A 1089 -8.36 10.78 -32.12
CA ASN A 1089 -9.28 9.80 -32.68
C ASN A 1089 -8.67 9.21 -33.96
N PHE A 1090 -8.49 7.91 -34.01
CA PHE A 1090 -8.06 7.19 -35.19
C PHE A 1090 -9.30 6.95 -36.09
N ASN A 1091 -9.22 7.33 -37.36
CA ASN A 1091 -10.34 7.20 -38.30
C ASN A 1091 -10.02 6.12 -39.32
N THR A 1092 -10.98 5.24 -39.59
CA THR A 1092 -10.95 4.26 -40.68
C THR A 1092 -11.98 4.65 -41.74
N ASN A 1093 -11.87 4.07 -42.95
CA ASN A 1093 -12.82 4.32 -44.04
C ASN A 1093 -14.18 3.66 -43.85
#